data_AF-A0A975IGH9-F1
#
_entry.id   AF-A0A975IGH9-F1
#
_cell.length_a   1.000
_cell.length_b   1.000
_cell.length_c   1.000
_cell.angle_alpha   90.00
_cell.angle_beta   90.00
_cell.angle_gamma   90.00
#
_symmetry.space_group_name_H-M   'P 1'
#
loop_
_entity.id
_entity.type
_entity.pdbx_description
1 polymer ?
#
loop_
_entity_poly.entity_id
_entity_poly.type
_entity_poly.pdbx_seq_one_letter_code
_entity_poly.pdbx_strand_id
1 'polypeptide(L)'
;MSTAMQRANALAGEIYSRFMQDILEKHVLKERAGAPLGEELKKAIHAEKSIDPRVIYLMSISGKGGWDDDASKRERYLKNQNITLLDHLLSVVRGALMLAALDWLLENPEMDERELRQRLTVLATIAFLHDLDKMLQLSRDAELTVEHVEMAVKRYGITEFLASEEVVLTPDQIRFLIEQAEDSQRYRHPAVVSPPRHYKHAVERYVKLADKLDGLWQEHGAQGGLEAIIQRLQQEQSFSSVLLSQWETLDVFDPHHPFLLDELQRRLSFACQRIAGIPPLLEVHQDGRLFMLLPKAQAEKIKADGLKRLISHLPFKLEISISNRGLPELLNGKPDHAGLQAFLEKEPRRTIGQLFRISNSLIESIKQPLDDCLKIIGLAPRWPKVSGQTSTPYPDPDVLEFSAQQYLLKAAHLTLLINLKLPVSKKNGLPDYAERERQLLELVDTTLPEWLQNMGDKQSRYVLVALWVTAVSEVETTLNQRIWGDTGLLQQWLEGTEEAVGFSQFFEGEGVAVQQAVERHFGQLLAKQRAFPNDEGVIGRCLFTDEPASTLIASNLGLYEVKVSAFSGRDGKPDSITAPANGQVPIGHVSLAEHKLRSDVYSIQGGKPSGVPSMLSSPVTTGLFGALILNNEQTFAALSVYDLSRQKVEPGKAHYKGLEVYRQRYRMARLERIPEKTEDQINMLRLLLSACLRIGRPIHVFRGLPTAQKAFFYFDAMPPVLKALIGYQALRLEQIPDAIATLNMAQTLISTPGLGYDVLGLYAFPRTRFSAICLAWCHAHDALKQHQNAKTAAMKPLAARLFKEFQQLEEQHAMSDSDGALVRLGQAATRIQRRPIGQVSTNVEMRVFKICLDSALALRSAGQSDPASLIHGIAGELETNLVRKDEAAAKKHREEQSLEAACMDFAHQFVHEVWLGVLHGKPPAQKTRRLLGSVYRMAFLQAFRSTAINETTPLIEDTTNLEPTQGDLL
;
A
#
# COMPACT_ATOMS: atom_id res chain seq x y z
N MET A 1 8.80 29.24 29.39
CA MET A 1 8.42 27.82 29.19
C MET A 1 8.16 27.48 27.73
N SER A 2 7.21 28.12 27.00
CA SER A 2 7.01 27.78 25.57
C SER A 2 8.23 28.11 24.70
N THR A 3 9.01 29.12 25.06
CA THR A 3 10.26 29.51 24.36
C THR A 3 11.34 28.42 24.42
N ALA A 4 11.58 27.84 25.60
CA ALA A 4 12.54 26.74 25.77
C ALA A 4 12.10 25.47 25.02
N MET A 5 10.80 25.13 25.05
CA MET A 5 10.24 23.99 24.32
C MET A 5 10.35 24.18 22.79
N GLN A 6 10.05 25.38 22.29
CA GLN A 6 10.22 25.73 20.87
C GLN A 6 11.70 25.67 20.45
N ARG A 7 12.61 26.18 21.29
CA ARG A 7 14.06 26.10 21.05
C ARG A 7 14.53 24.64 21.03
N ALA A 8 14.05 23.80 21.95
CA ALA A 8 14.36 22.37 21.97
C ALA A 8 13.90 21.66 20.70
N ASN A 9 12.66 21.91 20.27
CA ASN A 9 12.12 21.33 19.04
C ASN A 9 12.88 21.79 17.79
N ALA A 10 13.20 23.09 17.71
CA ALA A 10 13.94 23.66 16.57
C ALA A 10 15.34 23.04 16.44
N LEU A 11 16.10 22.98 17.54
CA LEU A 11 17.46 22.42 17.53
C LEU A 11 17.46 20.91 17.29
N ALA A 12 16.58 20.15 17.95
CA ALA A 12 16.45 18.71 17.70
C ALA A 12 16.05 18.44 16.24
N GLY A 13 15.11 19.23 15.70
CA GLY A 13 14.68 19.14 14.30
C GLY A 13 15.79 19.49 13.31
N GLU A 14 16.61 20.48 13.59
CA GLU A 14 17.75 20.86 12.75
C GLU A 14 18.83 19.76 12.71
N ILE A 15 19.25 19.25 13.88
CA ILE A 15 20.22 18.16 13.98
C ILE A 15 19.69 16.90 13.30
N TYR A 16 18.41 16.56 13.51
CA TYR A 16 17.78 15.42 12.83
C TYR A 16 17.70 15.65 11.31
N SER A 17 17.42 16.86 10.86
CA SER A 17 17.37 17.19 9.42
C SER A 17 18.72 16.98 8.76
N ARG A 18 19.79 17.48 9.39
CA ARG A 18 21.15 17.24 8.96
C ARG A 18 21.51 15.76 9.00
N PHE A 19 21.18 15.04 10.07
CA PHE A 19 21.42 13.59 10.15
C PHE A 19 20.76 12.84 8.98
N MET A 20 19.52 13.18 8.65
CA MET A 20 18.81 12.62 7.52
C MET A 20 19.50 12.94 6.19
N GLN A 21 20.07 14.14 6.04
CA GLN A 21 20.81 14.57 4.84
C GLN A 21 22.18 13.87 4.72
N ASP A 22 22.98 13.93 5.77
CA ASP A 22 24.38 13.55 5.76
C ASP A 22 24.60 12.06 5.93
N ILE A 23 23.76 11.38 6.72
CA ILE A 23 23.89 9.93 6.96
C ILE A 23 22.92 9.16 6.06
N LEU A 24 21.63 9.50 6.11
CA LEU A 24 20.62 8.68 5.44
C LEU A 24 20.70 8.79 3.91
N GLU A 25 20.66 9.99 3.32
CA GLU A 25 20.68 10.12 1.84
C GLU A 25 22.02 9.73 1.23
N LYS A 26 23.11 10.19 1.84
CA LYS A 26 24.44 10.02 1.26
C LYS A 26 24.96 8.59 1.41
N HIS A 27 24.58 7.86 2.46
CA HIS A 27 25.14 6.54 2.78
C HIS A 27 24.07 5.44 2.84
N VAL A 28 23.14 5.50 3.81
CA VAL A 28 22.18 4.40 4.05
C VAL A 28 21.32 4.11 2.83
N LEU A 29 20.82 5.16 2.16
CA LEU A 29 20.03 5.04 0.95
C LEU A 29 20.83 4.62 -0.28
N LYS A 30 22.14 4.45 -0.24
CA LYS A 30 22.90 3.86 -1.35
C LYS A 30 23.17 2.37 -1.14
N GLU A 31 23.00 1.92 0.09
CA GLU A 31 23.23 0.56 0.48
C GLU A 31 22.02 -0.33 0.20
N ARG A 32 22.24 -1.44 -0.50
CA ARG A 32 21.16 -2.26 -1.06
C ARG A 32 21.40 -3.74 -0.81
N ALA A 33 20.36 -4.42 -0.36
CA ALA A 33 20.30 -5.87 -0.22
C ALA A 33 19.69 -6.52 -1.49
N GLY A 34 20.21 -7.69 -1.86
CA GLY A 34 19.72 -8.48 -2.99
C GLY A 34 20.76 -8.70 -4.08
N ALA A 35 20.34 -9.39 -5.15
CA ALA A 35 21.23 -9.78 -6.24
C ALA A 35 21.81 -8.56 -7.00
N PRO A 36 23.02 -8.69 -7.60
CA PRO A 36 23.60 -7.66 -8.45
C PRO A 36 22.66 -7.29 -9.61
N LEU A 37 22.58 -5.99 -9.92
CA LEU A 37 21.78 -5.49 -11.03
C LEU A 37 22.47 -5.78 -12.37
N GLY A 38 21.69 -6.06 -13.41
CA GLY A 38 22.19 -6.10 -14.79
C GLY A 38 22.59 -4.71 -15.30
N GLU A 39 23.50 -4.68 -16.28
CA GLU A 39 24.07 -3.43 -16.82
C GLU A 39 23.03 -2.46 -17.41
N GLU A 40 21.99 -2.99 -18.06
CA GLU A 40 20.90 -2.16 -18.60
C GLU A 40 20.15 -1.40 -17.50
N LEU A 41 19.83 -2.08 -16.41
CA LEU A 41 19.10 -1.48 -15.30
C LEU A 41 19.99 -0.49 -14.52
N LYS A 42 21.28 -0.80 -14.35
CA LYS A 42 22.26 0.16 -13.78
C LYS A 42 22.29 1.46 -14.59
N LYS A 43 22.37 1.36 -15.92
CA LYS A 43 22.34 2.54 -16.81
C LYS A 43 21.03 3.32 -16.69
N ALA A 44 19.89 2.63 -16.62
CA ALA A 44 18.58 3.27 -16.46
C ALA A 44 18.44 4.00 -15.11
N ILE A 45 18.97 3.43 -14.02
CA ILE A 45 19.00 4.06 -12.70
C ILE A 45 19.91 5.29 -12.70
N HIS A 46 21.12 5.16 -13.28
CA HIS A 46 22.05 6.28 -13.37
C HIS A 46 21.51 7.46 -14.20
N ALA A 47 20.71 7.16 -15.23
CA ALA A 47 20.01 8.16 -16.04
C ALA A 47 18.69 8.68 -15.40
N GLU A 48 18.39 8.32 -14.15
CA GLU A 48 17.16 8.66 -13.42
C GLU A 48 15.85 8.24 -14.11
N LYS A 49 15.92 7.28 -15.04
CA LYS A 49 14.74 6.72 -15.75
C LYS A 49 14.10 5.58 -14.98
N SER A 50 14.82 5.00 -14.03
CA SER A 50 14.36 3.89 -13.20
C SER A 50 14.87 4.00 -11.77
N ILE A 51 14.16 3.35 -10.87
CA ILE A 51 14.41 3.32 -9.44
C ILE A 51 15.06 1.99 -9.11
N ASP A 52 16.07 2.01 -8.23
CA ASP A 52 16.72 0.78 -7.79
C ASP A 52 15.69 -0.15 -7.13
N PRO A 53 15.43 -1.35 -7.69
CA PRO A 53 14.42 -2.26 -7.16
C PRO A 53 14.89 -3.03 -5.93
N ARG A 54 16.18 -2.97 -5.59
CA ARG A 54 16.73 -3.65 -4.41
C ARG A 54 16.27 -2.94 -3.14
N VAL A 55 16.14 -3.71 -2.06
CA VAL A 55 15.71 -3.21 -0.77
C VAL A 55 16.87 -2.47 -0.11
N ILE A 56 16.61 -1.38 0.61
CA ILE A 56 17.63 -0.74 1.46
C ILE A 56 18.09 -1.75 2.51
N TYR A 57 19.39 -1.93 2.69
CA TYR A 57 19.92 -3.01 3.53
C TYR A 57 19.33 -3.03 4.94
N LEU A 58 19.32 -1.88 5.64
CA LEU A 58 18.75 -1.78 6.99
C LEU A 58 17.22 -1.95 7.05
N MET A 59 16.52 -1.91 5.90
CA MET A 59 15.09 -2.22 5.81
C MET A 59 14.83 -3.71 5.53
N SER A 60 15.88 -4.47 5.18
CA SER A 60 15.80 -5.94 5.01
C SER A 60 16.04 -6.71 6.30
N ILE A 61 16.45 -6.03 7.37
CA ILE A 61 16.73 -6.62 8.68
C ILE A 61 15.62 -6.19 9.64
N SER A 62 15.10 -7.12 10.46
CA SER A 62 14.17 -6.75 11.52
C SER A 62 14.89 -6.11 12.71
N GLY A 63 14.39 -4.97 13.17
CA GLY A 63 14.85 -4.34 14.41
C GLY A 63 14.26 -5.02 15.64
N LYS A 64 12.95 -5.32 15.59
CA LYS A 64 12.20 -6.09 16.60
C LYS A 64 11.14 -6.95 15.89
N GLY A 65 10.83 -8.10 16.49
CA GLY A 65 9.70 -8.95 16.10
C GLY A 65 9.84 -9.72 14.77
N GLY A 66 11.07 -10.05 14.35
CA GLY A 66 11.37 -10.80 13.12
C GLY A 66 10.99 -12.29 13.16
N TRP A 67 11.55 -13.07 12.23
CA TRP A 67 11.35 -14.51 12.11
C TRP A 67 12.67 -15.29 12.21
N ASP A 68 12.60 -16.49 12.82
CA ASP A 68 13.69 -17.46 12.89
C ASP A 68 13.07 -18.88 12.78
N ASP A 69 13.82 -19.82 12.20
CA ASP A 69 13.38 -21.21 12.07
C ASP A 69 13.42 -21.96 13.42
N ASP A 70 14.25 -21.49 14.37
CA ASP A 70 14.25 -21.95 15.75
C ASP A 70 12.93 -21.57 16.44
N ALA A 71 12.18 -22.60 16.86
CA ALA A 71 10.88 -22.45 17.49
C ALA A 71 10.89 -21.55 18.74
N SER A 72 11.96 -21.61 19.55
CA SER A 72 12.08 -20.84 20.80
C SER A 72 12.31 -19.35 20.54
N LYS A 73 13.20 -19.03 19.58
CA LYS A 73 13.43 -17.65 19.14
C LYS A 73 12.20 -17.08 18.47
N ARG A 74 11.55 -17.88 17.61
CA ARG A 74 10.29 -17.53 16.96
C ARG A 74 9.21 -17.13 17.98
N GLU A 75 8.97 -17.94 19.02
CA GLU A 75 7.98 -17.63 20.04
C GLU A 75 8.27 -16.30 20.75
N ARG A 76 9.55 -16.02 21.04
CA ARG A 76 9.98 -14.74 21.61
C ARG A 76 9.75 -13.57 20.65
N TYR A 77 10.05 -13.72 19.36
CA TYR A 77 9.86 -12.66 18.37
C TYR A 77 8.38 -12.38 18.11
N LEU A 78 7.52 -13.41 18.13
CA LEU A 78 6.07 -13.25 17.94
C LEU A 78 5.40 -12.32 18.97
N LYS A 79 6.01 -12.16 20.16
CA LYS A 79 5.54 -11.21 21.18
C LYS A 79 5.63 -9.75 20.72
N ASN A 80 6.53 -9.43 19.80
CA ASN A 80 6.76 -8.05 19.36
C ASN A 80 6.09 -7.77 18.00
N GLN A 81 5.70 -6.52 17.80
CA GLN A 81 5.42 -5.96 16.48
C GLN A 81 6.67 -6.08 15.61
N ASN A 82 6.47 -6.43 14.34
CA ASN A 82 7.58 -6.54 13.40
C ASN A 82 7.86 -5.17 12.76
N ILE A 83 9.04 -4.64 13.01
CA ILE A 83 9.53 -3.40 12.38
C ILE A 83 10.91 -3.62 11.77
N THR A 84 11.27 -2.79 10.79
CA THR A 84 12.61 -2.80 10.22
C THR A 84 13.63 -2.21 11.19
N LEU A 85 14.89 -2.61 11.04
CA LEU A 85 15.98 -2.05 11.83
C LEU A 85 16.12 -0.55 11.56
N LEU A 86 15.99 -0.11 10.30
CA LEU A 86 16.05 1.31 9.99
C LEU A 86 14.97 2.13 10.70
N ASP A 87 13.71 1.68 10.69
CA ASP A 87 12.62 2.41 11.35
C ASP A 87 12.81 2.46 12.87
N HIS A 88 13.28 1.35 13.46
CA HIS A 88 13.67 1.28 14.87
C HIS A 88 14.78 2.30 15.21
N LEU A 89 15.91 2.27 14.49
CA LEU A 89 17.04 3.17 14.74
C LEU A 89 16.63 4.65 14.62
N LEU A 90 15.85 5.00 13.59
CA LEU A 90 15.37 6.38 13.40
C LEU A 90 14.31 6.79 14.44
N SER A 91 13.53 5.84 14.96
CA SER A 91 12.66 6.06 16.13
C SER A 91 13.50 6.46 17.35
N VAL A 92 14.53 5.67 17.68
CA VAL A 92 15.41 5.90 18.83
C VAL A 92 16.19 7.21 18.70
N VAL A 93 16.71 7.54 17.51
CA VAL A 93 17.37 8.84 17.25
C VAL A 93 16.45 10.01 17.58
N ARG A 94 15.19 10.00 17.08
CA ARG A 94 14.22 11.07 17.36
C ARG A 94 13.89 11.17 18.84
N GLY A 95 13.62 10.04 19.48
CA GLY A 95 13.32 9.98 20.90
C GLY A 95 14.47 10.54 21.75
N ALA A 96 15.70 10.09 21.49
CA ALA A 96 16.88 10.54 22.22
C ALA A 96 17.13 12.04 22.06
N LEU A 97 17.05 12.55 20.82
CA LEU A 97 17.22 13.98 20.54
C LEU A 97 16.16 14.84 21.26
N MET A 98 14.89 14.45 21.17
CA MET A 98 13.81 15.26 21.74
C MET A 98 13.81 15.20 23.26
N LEU A 99 13.98 14.03 23.87
CA LEU A 99 14.06 13.88 25.32
C LEU A 99 15.23 14.68 25.90
N ALA A 100 16.41 14.59 25.27
CA ALA A 100 17.61 15.30 25.72
C ALA A 100 17.47 16.82 25.58
N ALA A 101 17.04 17.30 24.40
CA ALA A 101 16.89 18.73 24.15
C ALA A 101 15.86 19.38 25.10
N LEU A 102 14.76 18.67 25.40
CA LEU A 102 13.77 19.16 26.35
C LEU A 102 14.32 19.19 27.77
N ASP A 103 14.92 18.11 28.23
CA ASP A 103 15.43 18.04 29.60
C ASP A 103 16.48 19.14 29.87
N TRP A 104 17.45 19.27 28.97
CA TRP A 104 18.53 20.24 29.13
C TRP A 104 18.07 21.70 29.05
N LEU A 105 17.17 22.05 28.14
CA LEU A 105 16.68 23.43 28.02
C LEU A 105 15.59 23.78 29.04
N LEU A 106 14.95 22.79 29.65
CA LEU A 106 14.08 23.02 30.80
C LEU A 106 14.89 23.21 32.09
N GLU A 107 16.02 22.52 32.23
CA GLU A 107 16.96 22.71 33.34
C GLU A 107 17.74 24.02 33.21
N ASN A 108 18.28 24.30 32.02
CA ASN A 108 19.05 25.49 31.71
C ASN A 108 18.59 26.11 30.37
N PRO A 109 17.60 27.03 30.39
CA PRO A 109 17.09 27.70 29.19
C PRO A 109 18.15 28.49 28.41
N GLU A 110 19.21 28.93 29.09
CA GLU A 110 20.32 29.73 28.54
C GLU A 110 21.54 28.87 28.19
N MET A 111 21.38 27.54 28.09
CA MET A 111 22.46 26.64 27.66
C MET A 111 23.05 27.12 26.33
N ASP A 112 24.38 27.10 26.27
CA ASP A 112 25.12 27.46 25.06
C ASP A 112 24.69 26.58 23.89
N GLU A 113 24.36 27.23 22.77
CA GLU A 113 23.78 26.52 21.63
C GLU A 113 24.79 25.58 20.98
N ARG A 114 26.07 25.96 20.92
CA ARG A 114 27.13 25.13 20.35
C ARG A 114 27.34 23.88 21.19
N GLU A 115 27.40 24.01 22.52
CA GLU A 115 27.47 22.85 23.42
C GLU A 115 26.27 21.91 23.25
N LEU A 116 25.06 22.47 23.14
CA LEU A 116 23.85 21.69 22.94
C LEU A 116 23.87 20.94 21.59
N ARG A 117 24.26 21.61 20.50
CA ARG A 117 24.40 21.00 19.16
C ARG A 117 25.41 19.87 19.13
N GLN A 118 26.56 20.04 19.79
CA GLN A 118 27.59 19.00 19.94
C GLN A 118 27.04 17.76 20.63
N ARG A 119 26.38 17.93 21.78
CA ARG A 119 25.80 16.83 22.55
C ARG A 119 24.69 16.10 21.78
N LEU A 120 23.81 16.84 21.11
CA LEU A 120 22.74 16.26 20.28
C LEU A 120 23.31 15.47 19.09
N THR A 121 24.40 15.96 18.48
CA THR A 121 25.09 15.28 17.37
C THR A 121 25.72 13.95 17.80
N VAL A 122 26.30 13.89 19.01
CA VAL A 122 26.76 12.63 19.62
C VAL A 122 25.57 11.68 19.87
N LEU A 123 24.47 12.17 20.44
CA LEU A 123 23.29 11.35 20.71
C LEU A 123 22.69 10.75 19.43
N ALA A 124 22.55 11.53 18.36
CA ALA A 124 22.07 11.01 17.07
C ALA A 124 22.96 9.89 16.53
N THR A 125 24.28 10.07 16.65
CA THR A 125 25.28 9.08 16.20
C THR A 125 25.17 7.78 16.99
N ILE A 126 25.19 7.86 18.32
CA ILE A 126 25.17 6.67 19.16
C ILE A 126 23.80 5.99 19.11
N ALA A 127 22.70 6.74 19.07
CA ALA A 127 21.36 6.17 18.89
C ALA A 127 21.22 5.41 17.56
N PHE A 128 21.84 5.88 16.48
CA PHE A 128 21.83 5.16 15.21
C PHE A 128 22.70 3.89 15.23
N LEU A 129 23.79 3.89 15.98
CA LEU A 129 24.74 2.77 16.04
C LEU A 129 24.53 1.84 17.25
N HIS A 130 23.53 2.07 18.10
CA HIS A 130 23.40 1.33 19.36
C HIS A 130 23.23 -0.19 19.14
N ASP A 131 22.53 -0.57 18.06
CA ASP A 131 22.27 -1.95 17.62
C ASP A 131 23.26 -2.36 16.49
N LEU A 132 24.51 -1.88 16.52
CA LEU A 132 25.49 -2.13 15.44
C LEU A 132 25.81 -3.61 15.25
N ASP A 133 25.76 -4.41 16.30
CA ASP A 133 25.86 -5.87 16.24
C ASP A 133 24.82 -6.48 15.30
N LYS A 134 23.57 -6.00 15.34
CA LYS A 134 22.50 -6.43 14.42
C LYS A 134 22.70 -5.91 13.00
N MET A 135 23.19 -4.67 12.83
CA MET A 135 23.53 -4.15 11.49
C MET A 135 24.58 -5.03 10.80
N LEU A 136 25.51 -5.57 11.59
CA LEU A 136 26.58 -6.48 11.16
C LEU A 136 26.16 -7.96 11.17
N GLN A 137 24.94 -8.28 11.62
CA GLN A 137 24.41 -9.64 11.77
C GLN A 137 25.32 -10.55 12.61
N LEU A 138 25.94 -9.98 13.64
CA LEU A 138 26.74 -10.73 14.59
C LEU A 138 25.83 -11.64 15.43
N SER A 139 26.36 -12.80 15.83
CA SER A 139 25.69 -13.62 16.84
C SER A 139 25.63 -12.88 18.17
N ARG A 140 24.61 -13.12 18.99
CA ARG A 140 24.31 -12.35 20.21
C ARG A 140 25.47 -12.21 21.22
N ASP A 141 26.35 -13.20 21.25
CA ASP A 141 27.49 -13.24 22.18
C ASP A 141 28.82 -12.88 21.50
N ALA A 142 28.81 -12.54 20.20
CA ALA A 142 30.00 -12.09 19.52
C ALA A 142 30.40 -10.69 20.01
N GLU A 143 31.70 -10.47 20.08
CA GLU A 143 32.28 -9.20 20.51
C GLU A 143 32.14 -8.14 19.40
N LEU A 144 31.73 -6.93 19.78
CA LEU A 144 31.81 -5.76 18.91
C LEU A 144 33.21 -5.15 19.00
N THR A 145 34.05 -5.40 18.00
CA THR A 145 35.44 -4.92 17.98
C THR A 145 35.56 -3.46 17.54
N VAL A 146 36.72 -2.84 17.79
CA VAL A 146 37.02 -1.47 17.32
C VAL A 146 37.02 -1.38 15.79
N GLU A 147 37.49 -2.42 15.10
CA GLU A 147 37.51 -2.50 13.64
C GLU A 147 36.09 -2.50 13.05
N HIS A 148 35.15 -3.23 13.68
CA HIS A 148 33.74 -3.19 13.30
C HIS A 148 33.17 -1.77 13.37
N VAL A 149 33.49 -1.02 14.43
CA VAL A 149 33.03 0.35 14.61
C VAL A 149 33.69 1.30 13.61
N GLU A 150 35.00 1.15 13.35
CA GLU A 150 35.71 1.95 12.35
C GLU A 150 35.11 1.76 10.95
N MET A 151 34.82 0.52 10.56
CA MET A 151 34.15 0.21 9.31
C MET A 151 32.76 0.84 9.24
N ALA A 152 31.97 0.78 10.32
CA ALA A 152 30.63 1.36 10.36
C ALA A 152 30.65 2.89 10.27
N VAL A 153 31.56 3.54 11.01
CA VAL A 153 31.78 4.99 10.99
C VAL A 153 32.11 5.46 9.58
N LYS A 154 33.01 4.77 8.90
CA LYS A 154 33.37 5.05 7.50
C LYS A 154 32.22 4.76 6.53
N ARG A 155 31.53 3.63 6.69
CA ARG A 155 30.42 3.21 5.82
C ARG A 155 29.30 4.24 5.80
N TYR A 156 28.97 4.80 6.96
CA TYR A 156 27.84 5.71 7.13
C TYR A 156 28.21 7.20 7.15
N GLY A 157 29.48 7.57 6.96
CA GLY A 157 29.91 8.98 6.94
C GLY A 157 29.78 9.70 8.28
N ILE A 158 29.97 8.94 9.38
CA ILE A 158 29.74 9.44 10.74
C ILE A 158 30.80 10.47 11.13
N THR A 159 32.04 10.31 10.65
CA THR A 159 33.14 11.24 10.92
C THR A 159 32.81 12.65 10.41
N GLU A 160 32.32 12.76 9.17
CA GLU A 160 31.96 14.04 8.57
C GLU A 160 30.78 14.69 9.30
N PHE A 161 29.79 13.90 9.72
CA PHE A 161 28.65 14.40 10.48
C PHE A 161 29.06 14.94 11.87
N LEU A 162 29.92 14.21 12.61
CA LEU A 162 30.46 14.67 13.90
C LEU A 162 31.33 15.92 13.75
N ALA A 163 32.19 15.96 12.72
CA ALA A 163 33.09 17.09 12.47
C ALA A 163 32.34 18.39 12.14
N SER A 164 31.11 18.31 11.61
CA SER A 164 30.28 19.48 11.33
C SER A 164 29.92 20.32 12.57
N GLU A 165 30.01 19.74 13.76
CA GLU A 165 29.84 20.42 15.06
C GLU A 165 31.13 20.43 15.88
N GLU A 166 32.28 20.17 15.23
CA GLU A 166 33.59 20.09 15.87
C GLU A 166 33.68 19.00 16.95
N VAL A 167 32.90 17.92 16.79
CA VAL A 167 32.99 16.75 17.66
C VAL A 167 34.00 15.76 17.10
N VAL A 168 34.97 15.35 17.92
CA VAL A 168 35.95 14.32 17.58
C VAL A 168 35.83 13.15 18.55
N LEU A 169 35.47 11.98 18.04
CA LEU A 169 35.41 10.73 18.79
C LEU A 169 36.17 9.64 18.03
N THR A 170 36.97 8.86 18.75
CA THR A 170 37.65 7.69 18.17
C THR A 170 36.68 6.50 18.03
N PRO A 171 36.96 5.53 17.14
CA PRO A 171 36.15 4.32 17.05
C PRO A 171 36.03 3.56 18.38
N ASP A 172 37.08 3.53 19.21
CA ASP A 172 37.03 2.92 20.54
C ASP A 172 36.12 3.69 21.52
N GLN A 173 36.12 5.03 21.46
CA GLN A 173 35.17 5.84 22.23
C GLN A 173 33.72 5.63 21.79
N ILE A 174 33.48 5.51 20.48
CA ILE A 174 32.14 5.21 19.93
C ILE A 174 31.69 3.82 20.37
N ARG A 175 32.55 2.80 20.27
CA ARG A 175 32.31 1.44 20.76
C ARG A 175 31.90 1.45 22.23
N PHE A 176 32.68 2.13 23.07
CA PHE A 176 32.39 2.26 24.49
C PHE A 176 31.03 2.94 24.73
N LEU A 177 30.71 4.02 24.01
CA LEU A 177 29.42 4.70 24.15
C LEU A 177 28.24 3.82 23.70
N ILE A 178 28.40 3.03 22.63
CA ILE A 178 27.39 2.03 22.20
C ILE A 178 27.12 1.05 23.33
N GLU A 179 28.16 0.51 23.96
CA GLU A 179 28.02 -0.41 25.10
C GLU A 179 27.30 0.24 26.30
N GLN A 180 27.42 1.57 26.49
CA GLN A 180 26.70 2.27 27.54
C GLN A 180 25.20 2.47 27.24
N ALA A 181 24.77 2.37 25.99
CA ALA A 181 23.35 2.41 25.62
C ALA A 181 22.63 1.10 26.02
N GLU A 182 23.34 0.00 26.25
CA GLU A 182 22.78 -1.31 26.56
C GLU A 182 23.15 -1.83 27.96
N ASP A 183 22.13 -2.24 28.74
CA ASP A 183 22.34 -2.79 30.09
C ASP A 183 23.19 -4.07 30.12
N SER A 184 23.04 -4.93 29.10
CA SER A 184 23.78 -6.20 29.01
C SER A 184 25.25 -6.05 28.64
N GLN A 185 25.66 -4.88 28.11
CA GLN A 185 27.00 -4.68 27.55
C GLN A 185 27.83 -3.64 28.31
N ARG A 186 27.22 -2.83 29.18
CA ARG A 186 27.81 -1.68 29.88
C ARG A 186 29.18 -1.90 30.55
N TYR A 187 29.50 -3.14 30.94
CA TYR A 187 30.72 -3.50 31.68
C TYR A 187 31.68 -4.39 30.88
N ARG A 188 31.44 -4.61 29.58
CA ARG A 188 32.27 -5.53 28.79
C ARG A 188 33.67 -4.96 28.58
N HIS A 189 33.81 -3.73 28.09
CA HIS A 189 35.12 -3.20 27.76
C HIS A 189 35.31 -1.72 28.17
N PRO A 190 36.37 -1.37 28.92
CA PRO A 190 36.74 0.02 29.11
C PRO A 190 37.37 0.60 27.83
N ALA A 191 37.11 1.88 27.55
CA ALA A 191 37.81 2.61 26.50
C ALA A 191 39.27 2.89 26.91
N VAL A 192 40.19 2.84 25.94
CA VAL A 192 41.60 3.21 26.13
C VAL A 192 41.72 4.67 26.53
N VAL A 193 40.93 5.54 25.88
CA VAL A 193 40.76 6.95 26.25
C VAL A 193 39.28 7.18 26.51
N SER A 194 38.93 7.51 27.76
CA SER A 194 37.53 7.75 28.13
C SER A 194 36.93 8.91 27.33
N PRO A 195 35.72 8.77 26.76
CA PRO A 195 35.02 9.90 26.16
C PRO A 195 34.64 10.93 27.24
N PRO A 196 34.35 12.19 26.85
CA PRO A 196 33.85 13.20 27.77
C PRO A 196 32.67 12.69 28.62
N ARG A 197 32.74 12.91 29.94
CA ARG A 197 31.76 12.36 30.90
C ARG A 197 30.31 12.74 30.57
N HIS A 198 30.09 13.96 30.09
CA HIS A 198 28.76 14.45 29.75
C HIS A 198 28.15 13.68 28.55
N TYR A 199 28.97 13.19 27.60
CA TYR A 199 28.48 12.31 26.53
C TYR A 199 28.07 10.94 27.06
N LYS A 200 28.89 10.34 27.92
CA LYS A 200 28.56 9.07 28.57
C LYS A 200 27.21 9.15 29.29
N HIS A 201 27.04 10.15 30.16
CA HIS A 201 25.79 10.33 30.90
C HIS A 201 24.59 10.62 30.00
N ALA A 202 24.78 11.38 28.92
CA ALA A 202 23.72 11.65 27.96
C ALA A 202 23.25 10.36 27.27
N VAL A 203 24.17 9.49 26.84
CA VAL A 203 23.85 8.21 26.18
C VAL A 203 23.14 7.25 27.13
N GLU A 204 23.69 7.04 28.33
CA GLU A 204 23.11 6.15 29.36
C GLU A 204 21.68 6.55 29.74
N ARG A 205 21.36 7.84 29.59
CA ARG A 205 20.07 8.40 29.98
C ARG A 205 19.07 8.45 28.83
N TYR A 206 19.42 9.06 27.71
CA TYR A 206 18.44 9.37 26.66
C TYR A 206 18.37 8.33 25.54
N VAL A 207 19.50 7.79 25.08
CA VAL A 207 19.50 6.74 24.03
C VAL A 207 18.87 5.48 24.60
N LYS A 208 19.34 5.05 25.77
CA LYS A 208 18.82 3.89 26.48
C LYS A 208 17.32 4.01 26.78
N LEU A 209 16.87 5.17 27.25
CA LEU A 209 15.45 5.38 27.51
C LEU A 209 14.63 5.32 26.22
N ALA A 210 15.09 5.94 25.13
CA ALA A 210 14.40 5.91 23.86
C ALA A 210 14.26 4.48 23.28
N ASP A 211 15.32 3.66 23.28
CA ASP A 211 15.23 2.24 22.89
C ASP A 211 14.28 1.47 23.82
N LYS A 212 14.33 1.72 25.13
CA LYS A 212 13.44 1.03 26.08
C LYS A 212 11.97 1.37 25.84
N LEU A 213 11.63 2.63 25.59
CA LEU A 213 10.26 3.05 25.29
C LEU A 213 9.78 2.46 23.95
N ASP A 214 10.63 2.46 22.93
CA ASP A 214 10.36 1.82 21.65
C ASP A 214 10.09 0.32 21.83
N GLY A 215 10.95 -0.39 22.58
CA GLY A 215 10.79 -1.81 22.89
C GLY A 215 9.50 -2.15 23.65
N LEU A 216 9.11 -1.33 24.64
CA LEU A 216 7.84 -1.51 25.36
C LEU A 216 6.63 -1.38 24.43
N TRP A 217 6.67 -0.41 23.50
CA TRP A 217 5.64 -0.29 22.48
C TRP A 217 5.59 -1.51 21.58
N GLN A 218 6.74 -1.99 21.08
CA GLN A 218 6.74 -3.15 20.19
C GLN A 218 6.19 -4.42 20.88
N GLU A 219 6.47 -4.62 22.17
CA GLU A 219 6.01 -5.78 22.94
C GLU A 219 4.50 -5.75 23.21
N HIS A 220 3.99 -4.64 23.75
CA HIS A 220 2.59 -4.52 24.20
C HIS A 220 1.64 -4.00 23.10
N GLY A 221 2.14 -3.15 22.21
CA GLY A 221 1.39 -2.53 21.12
C GLY A 221 0.08 -1.90 21.59
N ALA A 222 -1.00 -2.15 20.85
CA ALA A 222 -2.34 -1.67 21.16
C ALA A 222 -2.96 -2.24 22.46
N GLN A 223 -2.32 -3.24 23.09
CA GLN A 223 -2.77 -3.90 24.32
C GLN A 223 -1.88 -3.48 25.49
N GLY A 224 -1.98 -2.22 25.91
CA GLY A 224 -1.26 -1.71 27.10
C GLY A 224 0.05 -0.99 26.83
N GLY A 225 0.40 -0.71 25.56
CA GLY A 225 1.66 -0.07 25.21
C GLY A 225 1.81 1.35 25.76
N LEU A 226 0.75 2.18 25.70
CA LEU A 226 0.80 3.53 26.25
C LEU A 226 0.95 3.52 27.77
N GLU A 227 0.25 2.60 28.45
CA GLU A 227 0.32 2.42 29.89
C GLU A 227 1.73 2.03 30.34
N ALA A 228 2.35 1.06 29.65
CA ALA A 228 3.71 0.61 29.94
C ALA A 228 4.75 1.74 29.75
N ILE A 229 4.60 2.53 28.69
CA ILE A 229 5.46 3.70 28.41
C ILE A 229 5.30 4.76 29.49
N ILE A 230 4.07 5.12 29.86
CA ILE A 230 3.82 6.12 30.91
C ILE A 230 4.37 5.65 32.25
N GLN A 231 4.14 4.39 32.61
CA GLN A 231 4.69 3.82 33.84
C GLN A 231 6.21 3.93 33.85
N ARG A 232 6.88 3.63 32.72
CA ARG A 232 8.33 3.76 32.60
C ARG A 232 8.80 5.22 32.72
N LEU A 233 8.11 6.16 32.08
CA LEU A 233 8.42 7.60 32.17
C LEU A 233 8.22 8.16 33.58
N GLN A 234 7.21 7.69 34.32
CA GLN A 234 6.96 8.10 35.71
C GLN A 234 7.98 7.52 36.70
N GLN A 235 8.51 6.34 36.42
CA GLN A 235 9.57 5.71 37.22
C GLN A 235 10.97 6.28 36.92
N GLU A 236 11.12 7.07 35.86
CA GLU A 236 12.41 7.61 35.45
C GLU A 236 12.81 8.80 36.34
N GLN A 237 13.67 8.52 37.31
CA GLN A 237 14.16 9.51 38.28
C GLN A 237 15.26 10.40 37.71
N SER A 238 15.81 10.06 36.53
CA SER A 238 16.92 10.82 35.99
C SER A 238 16.50 12.20 35.49
N PHE A 239 15.26 12.41 35.04
CA PHE A 239 14.76 13.69 34.49
C PHE A 239 14.97 14.88 35.43
N SER A 240 15.54 15.98 34.90
CA SER A 240 15.72 17.23 35.64
C SER A 240 14.38 17.95 35.84
N SER A 241 13.41 17.70 34.95
CA SER A 241 12.08 18.29 34.99
C SER A 241 10.96 17.26 35.11
N VAL A 242 10.04 17.50 36.05
CA VAL A 242 8.81 16.70 36.22
C VAL A 242 7.94 16.73 34.95
N LEU A 243 8.06 17.76 34.10
CA LEU A 243 7.27 17.89 32.87
C LEU A 243 7.47 16.72 31.89
N LEU A 244 8.64 16.10 31.87
CA LEU A 244 8.92 14.93 31.02
C LEU A 244 8.24 13.64 31.49
N SER A 245 7.65 13.65 32.68
CA SER A 245 6.78 12.58 33.19
C SER A 245 5.28 12.88 33.04
N GLN A 246 4.92 14.09 32.58
CA GLN A 246 3.53 14.58 32.54
C GLN A 246 2.94 14.54 31.13
N TRP A 247 2.48 13.36 30.74
CA TRP A 247 1.83 13.11 29.46
C TRP A 247 0.37 12.71 29.64
N GLU A 248 -0.48 13.13 28.70
CA GLU A 248 -1.87 12.69 28.56
C GLU A 248 -1.95 11.64 27.46
N THR A 249 -2.60 10.50 27.74
CA THR A 249 -2.87 9.48 26.74
C THR A 249 -4.06 9.86 25.88
N LEU A 250 -3.84 9.76 24.57
CA LEU A 250 -4.91 9.74 23.58
C LEU A 250 -4.91 8.35 22.94
N ASP A 251 -6.05 7.68 23.04
CA ASP A 251 -6.31 6.37 22.46
C ASP A 251 -7.71 6.42 21.86
N VAL A 252 -7.77 6.51 20.54
CA VAL A 252 -9.02 6.61 19.79
C VAL A 252 -9.13 5.41 18.86
N PHE A 253 -10.12 4.56 19.10
CA PHE A 253 -10.45 3.43 18.25
C PHE A 253 -11.68 3.75 17.40
N ASP A 254 -11.48 3.89 16.09
CA ASP A 254 -12.56 4.13 15.13
C ASP A 254 -12.27 3.42 13.79
N PRO A 255 -12.42 2.09 13.74
CA PRO A 255 -12.10 1.30 12.56
C PRO A 255 -13.00 1.56 11.35
N HIS A 256 -14.13 2.26 11.54
CA HIS A 256 -15.06 2.61 10.48
C HIS A 256 -14.63 3.88 9.73
N HIS A 257 -13.88 4.77 10.39
CA HIS A 257 -13.52 6.09 9.86
C HIS A 257 -11.99 6.39 9.84
N PRO A 258 -11.16 5.51 9.23
CA PRO A 258 -9.71 5.65 9.24
C PRO A 258 -9.20 6.90 8.49
N PHE A 259 -9.90 7.42 7.48
CA PHE A 259 -9.46 8.63 6.77
C PHE A 259 -9.70 9.88 7.61
N LEU A 260 -10.81 9.91 8.37
CA LEU A 260 -11.04 10.94 9.37
C LEU A 260 -10.02 10.86 10.52
N LEU A 261 -9.62 9.65 10.95
CA LEU A 261 -8.54 9.49 11.95
C LEU A 261 -7.18 10.01 11.45
N ASP A 262 -6.81 9.74 10.20
CA ASP A 262 -5.61 10.30 9.56
C ASP A 262 -5.59 11.84 9.64
N GLU A 263 -6.73 12.46 9.33
CA GLU A 263 -6.85 13.91 9.40
C GLU A 263 -6.85 14.42 10.84
N LEU A 264 -7.54 13.76 11.76
CA LEU A 264 -7.51 14.10 13.19
C LEU A 264 -6.09 14.08 13.74
N GLN A 265 -5.36 12.98 13.49
CA GLN A 265 -3.95 12.82 13.86
C GLN A 265 -3.11 14.01 13.36
N ARG A 266 -3.23 14.35 12.07
CA ARG A 266 -2.52 15.48 11.46
C ARG A 266 -2.83 16.81 12.16
N ARG A 267 -4.11 17.05 12.48
CA ARG A 267 -4.53 18.32 13.11
C ARG A 267 -4.11 18.41 14.58
N LEU A 268 -4.16 17.31 15.31
CA LEU A 268 -3.67 17.22 16.69
C LEU A 268 -2.17 17.49 16.76
N SER A 269 -1.38 16.91 15.87
CA SER A 269 0.07 17.12 15.84
C SER A 269 0.46 18.54 15.47
N PHE A 270 -0.24 19.14 14.50
CA PHE A 270 -0.07 20.56 14.20
C PHE A 270 -0.43 21.45 15.41
N ALA A 271 -1.55 21.16 16.07
CA ALA A 271 -1.99 21.89 17.26
C ALA A 271 -0.98 21.75 18.41
N CYS A 272 -0.43 20.55 18.63
CA CYS A 272 0.60 20.28 19.64
C CYS A 272 1.85 21.14 19.42
N GLN A 273 2.42 21.13 18.21
CA GLN A 273 3.59 21.94 17.88
C GLN A 273 3.33 23.44 18.09
N ARG A 274 2.15 23.93 17.69
CA ARG A 274 1.82 25.35 17.81
C ARG A 274 1.54 25.80 19.24
N ILE A 275 0.86 24.97 20.04
CA ILE A 275 0.39 25.34 21.39
C ILE A 275 1.44 25.02 22.45
N ALA A 276 2.04 23.83 22.39
CA ALA A 276 3.04 23.39 23.36
C ALA A 276 4.47 23.69 22.91
N GLY A 277 4.70 24.01 21.63
CA GLY A 277 6.04 24.28 21.09
C GLY A 277 6.79 23.02 20.63
N ILE A 278 6.21 21.84 20.83
CA ILE A 278 6.82 20.52 20.57
C ILE A 278 5.82 19.59 19.87
N PRO A 279 6.28 18.61 19.08
CA PRO A 279 5.40 17.54 18.59
C PRO A 279 4.84 16.72 19.75
N PRO A 280 3.78 15.91 19.52
CA PRO A 280 3.44 14.83 20.42
C PRO A 280 4.69 13.98 20.70
N LEU A 281 4.87 13.50 21.93
CA LEU A 281 6.02 12.65 22.22
C LEU A 281 5.95 11.38 21.38
N LEU A 282 4.74 10.79 21.30
CA LEU A 282 4.45 9.61 20.51
C LEU A 282 3.23 9.87 19.63
N GLU A 283 3.23 9.26 18.45
CA GLU A 283 2.14 9.38 17.49
C GLU A 283 2.14 8.18 16.52
N VAL A 284 1.11 7.34 16.64
CA VAL A 284 0.92 6.15 15.78
C VAL A 284 -0.55 6.07 15.37
N HIS A 285 -0.82 5.93 14.07
CA HIS A 285 -2.12 5.55 13.55
C HIS A 285 -1.96 4.33 12.65
N GLN A 286 -2.59 3.22 13.02
CA GLN A 286 -2.57 1.97 12.27
C GLN A 286 -3.82 1.15 12.62
N ASP A 287 -4.33 0.38 11.66
CA ASP A 287 -5.44 -0.56 11.86
C ASP A 287 -6.68 0.05 12.54
N GLY A 288 -7.00 1.31 12.19
CA GLY A 288 -8.20 2.00 12.70
C GLY A 288 -8.07 2.50 14.14
N ARG A 289 -6.86 2.58 14.70
CA ARG A 289 -6.60 3.07 16.06
C ARG A 289 -5.49 4.10 16.08
N LEU A 290 -5.77 5.25 16.70
CA LEU A 290 -4.87 6.37 16.88
C LEU A 290 -4.37 6.42 18.33
N PHE A 291 -3.05 6.40 18.49
CA PHE A 291 -2.36 6.55 19.75
C PHE A 291 -1.48 7.79 19.74
N MET A 292 -1.59 8.65 20.75
CA MET A 292 -0.70 9.80 20.92
C MET A 292 -0.39 10.07 22.39
N LEU A 293 0.79 10.64 22.65
CA LEU A 293 1.13 11.23 23.94
C LEU A 293 1.25 12.75 23.81
N LEU A 294 0.33 13.47 24.46
CA LEU A 294 0.26 14.93 24.43
C LEU A 294 0.78 15.53 25.75
N PRO A 295 1.38 16.73 25.74
CA PRO A 295 1.77 17.42 26.97
C PRO A 295 0.56 17.66 27.87
N LYS A 296 0.58 17.12 29.10
CA LYS A 296 -0.61 17.07 29.97
C LYS A 296 -1.21 18.45 30.25
N ALA A 297 -0.35 19.46 30.47
CA ALA A 297 -0.79 20.81 30.79
C ALA A 297 -1.56 21.52 29.65
N GLN A 298 -1.30 21.16 28.38
CA GLN A 298 -1.94 21.77 27.21
C GLN A 298 -2.88 20.81 26.47
N ALA A 299 -3.05 19.57 26.95
CA ALA A 299 -3.74 18.51 26.23
C ALA A 299 -5.16 18.90 25.79
N GLU A 300 -5.98 19.46 26.67
CA GLU A 300 -7.35 19.88 26.33
C GLU A 300 -7.39 20.99 25.27
N LYS A 301 -6.47 21.95 25.35
CA LYS A 301 -6.36 23.03 24.36
C LYS A 301 -5.91 22.48 22.99
N ILE A 302 -5.02 21.49 22.99
CA ILE A 302 -4.56 20.80 21.78
C ILE A 302 -5.71 20.00 21.15
N LYS A 303 -6.46 19.23 21.95
CA LYS A 303 -7.64 18.46 21.50
C LYS A 303 -8.69 19.39 20.87
N ALA A 304 -9.04 20.48 21.56
CA ALA A 304 -10.03 21.44 21.08
C ALA A 304 -9.60 22.13 19.76
N ASP A 305 -8.36 22.60 19.67
CA ASP A 305 -7.87 23.25 18.45
C ASP A 305 -7.68 22.25 17.28
N GLY A 306 -7.21 21.04 17.57
CA GLY A 306 -7.08 19.96 16.60
C GLY A 306 -8.43 19.59 16.01
N LEU A 307 -9.45 19.42 16.84
CA LEU A 307 -10.82 19.13 16.41
C LEU A 307 -11.40 20.29 15.59
N LYS A 308 -11.30 21.53 16.08
CA LYS A 308 -11.75 22.72 15.32
C LYS A 308 -11.09 22.81 13.94
N ARG A 309 -9.80 22.48 13.86
CA ARG A 309 -9.05 22.43 12.58
C ARG A 309 -9.52 21.30 11.68
N LEU A 310 -9.83 20.12 12.23
CA LEU A 310 -10.40 19.02 11.45
C LEU A 310 -11.69 19.49 10.76
N ILE A 311 -12.64 20.03 11.53
CA ILE A 311 -13.95 20.46 11.03
C ILE A 311 -13.83 21.51 9.92
N SER A 312 -13.01 22.54 10.12
CA SER A 312 -12.80 23.62 9.12
C SER A 312 -12.15 23.18 7.81
N HIS A 313 -11.53 21.98 7.78
CA HIS A 313 -10.87 21.41 6.59
C HIS A 313 -11.66 20.27 5.95
N LEU A 314 -12.80 19.86 6.50
CA LEU A 314 -13.64 18.86 5.86
C LEU A 314 -14.22 19.39 4.53
N PRO A 315 -14.42 18.52 3.51
CA PRO A 315 -14.94 18.88 2.19
C PRO A 315 -16.48 19.06 2.20
N PHE A 316 -16.96 19.90 3.12
CA PHE A 316 -18.36 20.26 3.27
C PHE A 316 -18.51 21.77 3.29
N LYS A 317 -17.82 22.42 2.35
CA LYS A 317 -17.96 23.84 2.05
C LYS A 317 -18.99 24.01 0.94
N LEU A 318 -19.46 25.24 0.75
CA LEU A 318 -20.31 25.58 -0.40
C LEU A 318 -19.68 25.05 -1.69
N GLU A 319 -20.45 24.32 -2.48
CA GLU A 319 -20.02 23.72 -3.74
C GLU A 319 -21.04 24.05 -4.84
N ILE A 320 -20.56 24.08 -6.09
CA ILE A 320 -21.39 24.24 -7.27
C ILE A 320 -21.28 23.00 -8.17
N SER A 321 -22.41 22.32 -8.40
CA SER A 321 -22.50 21.19 -9.31
C SER A 321 -23.20 21.60 -10.60
N ILE A 322 -22.57 21.36 -11.75
CA ILE A 322 -23.09 21.76 -13.06
C ILE A 322 -23.35 20.49 -13.88
N SER A 323 -24.61 20.27 -14.25
CA SER A 323 -25.00 19.12 -15.05
C SER A 323 -24.39 19.17 -16.47
N ASN A 324 -24.40 18.04 -17.19
CA ASN A 324 -23.97 17.99 -18.60
C ASN A 324 -24.73 18.96 -19.51
N ARG A 325 -25.94 19.37 -19.12
CA ARG A 325 -26.75 20.36 -19.82
C ARG A 325 -26.43 21.81 -19.43
N GLY A 326 -25.65 22.05 -18.37
CA GLY A 326 -25.34 23.40 -17.89
C GLY A 326 -26.23 23.91 -16.76
N LEU A 327 -27.15 23.09 -16.22
CA LEU A 327 -27.96 23.49 -15.06
C LEU A 327 -27.13 23.41 -13.76
N PRO A 328 -27.00 24.52 -13.00
CA PRO A 328 -26.28 24.56 -11.74
C PRO A 328 -27.16 24.19 -10.52
N GLU A 329 -26.50 23.61 -9.52
CA GLU A 329 -27.05 23.29 -8.20
C GLU A 329 -26.01 23.70 -7.12
N LEU A 330 -26.46 24.38 -6.06
CA LEU A 330 -25.61 24.74 -4.92
C LEU A 330 -25.75 23.68 -3.82
N LEU A 331 -24.62 23.24 -3.28
CA LEU A 331 -24.54 22.14 -2.32
C LEU A 331 -23.79 22.57 -1.03
N ASN A 332 -24.11 21.88 0.07
CA ASN A 332 -23.44 21.95 1.39
C ASN A 332 -23.41 23.31 2.10
N GLY A 333 -24.10 24.36 1.62
CA GLY A 333 -24.05 25.69 2.23
C GLY A 333 -25.25 26.58 1.93
N LYS A 334 -25.43 27.60 2.78
CA LYS A 334 -26.45 28.67 2.65
C LYS A 334 -25.75 30.02 2.52
N PRO A 335 -25.17 30.35 1.34
CA PRO A 335 -24.51 31.64 1.17
C PRO A 335 -25.55 32.76 1.15
N ASP A 336 -25.17 33.90 1.74
CA ASP A 336 -25.75 35.20 1.40
C ASP A 336 -25.15 35.71 0.07
N HIS A 337 -25.65 36.83 -0.42
CA HIS A 337 -25.26 37.40 -1.72
C HIS A 337 -23.76 37.72 -1.77
N ALA A 338 -23.21 38.34 -0.72
CA ALA A 338 -21.79 38.65 -0.62
C ALA A 338 -20.93 37.36 -0.53
N GLY A 339 -21.38 36.37 0.23
CA GLY A 339 -20.71 35.07 0.38
C GLY A 339 -20.70 34.28 -0.91
N LEU A 340 -21.78 34.33 -1.71
CA LEU A 340 -21.84 33.66 -3.02
C LEU A 340 -20.90 34.32 -4.02
N GLN A 341 -20.82 35.66 -4.02
CA GLN A 341 -19.85 36.39 -4.84
C GLN A 341 -18.41 36.02 -4.49
N ALA A 342 -18.06 36.07 -3.20
CA ALA A 342 -16.72 35.72 -2.71
C ALA A 342 -16.37 34.23 -2.97
N PHE A 343 -17.38 33.35 -3.04
CA PHE A 343 -17.20 31.96 -3.45
C PHE A 343 -16.85 31.85 -4.94
N LEU A 344 -17.63 32.46 -5.84
CA LEU A 344 -17.37 32.42 -7.28
C LEU A 344 -16.02 33.02 -7.68
N GLU A 345 -15.56 34.05 -6.96
CA GLU A 345 -14.23 34.64 -7.17
C GLU A 345 -13.09 33.63 -6.98
N LYS A 346 -13.26 32.68 -6.03
CA LYS A 346 -12.27 31.66 -5.66
C LYS A 346 -12.43 30.35 -6.46
N GLU A 347 -13.56 30.15 -7.12
CA GLU A 347 -13.80 28.94 -7.91
C GLU A 347 -12.88 28.87 -9.14
N PRO A 348 -12.41 27.66 -9.52
CA PRO A 348 -11.61 27.48 -10.73
C PRO A 348 -12.33 28.05 -11.95
N ARG A 349 -11.63 28.87 -12.75
CA ARG A 349 -12.22 29.55 -13.91
C ARG A 349 -12.84 28.57 -14.90
N ARG A 350 -12.24 27.39 -15.08
CA ARG A 350 -12.83 26.33 -15.90
C ARG A 350 -14.22 25.87 -15.42
N THR A 351 -14.47 25.83 -14.11
CA THR A 351 -15.81 25.54 -13.54
C THR A 351 -16.78 26.67 -13.87
N ILE A 352 -16.36 27.92 -13.70
CA ILE A 352 -17.14 29.11 -14.08
C ILE A 352 -17.53 29.05 -15.57
N GLY A 353 -16.60 28.69 -16.45
CA GLY A 353 -16.86 28.50 -17.88
C GLY A 353 -17.95 27.48 -18.19
N GLN A 354 -18.17 26.47 -17.33
CA GLN A 354 -19.21 25.45 -17.54
C GLN A 354 -20.64 25.97 -17.31
N LEU A 355 -20.81 27.09 -16.59
CA LEU A 355 -22.13 27.71 -16.41
C LEU A 355 -22.71 28.23 -17.73
N PHE A 356 -21.84 28.53 -18.70
CA PHE A 356 -22.23 29.11 -19.98
C PHE A 356 -22.46 28.07 -21.08
N ARG A 357 -22.82 26.83 -20.72
CA ARG A 357 -23.11 25.79 -21.72
C ARG A 357 -24.40 26.10 -22.49
N ILE A 358 -24.30 26.04 -23.81
CA ILE A 358 -25.41 26.24 -24.74
C ILE A 358 -25.48 25.11 -25.77
N SER A 359 -26.61 24.97 -26.47
CA SER A 359 -26.80 23.97 -27.52
C SER A 359 -25.87 24.20 -28.71
N ASN A 360 -25.22 23.13 -29.16
CA ASN A 360 -24.33 23.16 -30.33
C ASN A 360 -25.06 23.56 -31.63
N SER A 361 -26.36 23.27 -31.73
CA SER A 361 -27.16 23.63 -32.91
C SER A 361 -27.34 25.13 -33.11
N LEU A 362 -27.09 25.94 -32.08
CA LEU A 362 -27.29 27.40 -32.11
C LEU A 362 -26.02 28.17 -32.47
N ILE A 363 -24.84 27.57 -32.29
CA ILE A 363 -23.54 28.27 -32.31
C ILE A 363 -23.34 29.07 -33.61
N GLU A 364 -23.55 28.47 -34.77
CA GLU A 364 -23.35 29.15 -36.06
C GLU A 364 -24.27 30.37 -36.23
N SER A 365 -25.51 30.29 -35.77
CA SER A 365 -26.49 31.37 -35.90
C SER A 365 -26.26 32.55 -34.95
N ILE A 366 -25.60 32.31 -33.80
CA ILE A 366 -25.40 33.33 -32.76
C ILE A 366 -23.96 33.83 -32.68
N LYS A 367 -23.03 33.22 -33.43
CA LYS A 367 -21.59 33.53 -33.33
C LYS A 367 -21.27 35.00 -33.55
N GLN A 368 -21.74 35.57 -34.66
CA GLN A 368 -21.52 36.99 -34.98
C GLN A 368 -22.32 37.92 -34.05
N PRO A 369 -23.64 37.72 -33.84
CA PRO A 369 -24.41 38.56 -32.93
C PRO A 369 -23.88 38.60 -31.49
N LEU A 370 -23.39 37.47 -30.98
CA LEU A 370 -22.84 37.38 -29.62
C LEU A 370 -21.46 38.03 -29.52
N ASP A 371 -20.61 37.89 -30.55
CA ASP A 371 -19.31 38.59 -30.58
C ASP A 371 -19.51 40.11 -30.56
N ASP A 372 -20.43 40.63 -31.38
CA ASP A 372 -20.73 42.06 -31.43
C ASP A 372 -21.23 42.61 -30.08
N CYS A 373 -22.02 41.82 -29.32
CA CYS A 373 -22.50 42.20 -28.00
C CYS A 373 -21.39 42.20 -26.93
N LEU A 374 -20.50 41.20 -26.96
CA LEU A 374 -19.58 40.93 -25.85
C LEU A 374 -18.17 41.52 -26.06
N LYS A 375 -17.83 41.91 -27.29
CA LYS A 375 -16.53 42.50 -27.62
C LYS A 375 -16.23 43.76 -26.82
N ILE A 376 -17.24 44.57 -26.50
CA ILE A 376 -17.08 45.84 -25.75
C ILE A 376 -16.53 45.63 -24.32
N ILE A 377 -16.84 44.49 -23.71
CA ILE A 377 -16.36 44.10 -22.37
C ILE A 377 -15.24 43.04 -22.41
N GLY A 378 -14.68 42.78 -23.60
CA GLY A 378 -13.60 41.80 -23.78
C GLY A 378 -14.02 40.33 -23.65
N LEU A 379 -15.32 40.03 -23.70
CA LEU A 379 -15.89 38.67 -23.56
C LEU A 379 -16.24 37.99 -24.89
N ALA A 380 -15.55 38.35 -25.98
CA ALA A 380 -15.70 37.70 -27.28
C ALA A 380 -15.65 36.16 -27.16
N PRO A 381 -16.69 35.42 -27.60
CA PRO A 381 -16.77 33.96 -27.46
C PRO A 381 -15.60 33.21 -28.13
N ARG A 382 -15.06 32.19 -27.46
CA ARG A 382 -14.03 31.29 -28.00
C ARG A 382 -14.57 29.87 -28.11
N TRP A 383 -15.16 29.57 -29.26
CA TRP A 383 -15.81 28.28 -29.49
C TRP A 383 -14.79 27.14 -29.66
N PRO A 384 -14.87 26.07 -28.84
CA PRO A 384 -14.07 24.87 -29.07
C PRO A 384 -14.55 24.09 -30.30
N LYS A 385 -13.78 23.09 -30.75
CA LYS A 385 -14.28 22.13 -31.73
C LYS A 385 -15.52 21.43 -31.16
N VAL A 386 -16.62 21.49 -31.92
CA VAL A 386 -17.93 20.97 -31.50
C VAL A 386 -17.82 19.48 -31.17
N SER A 387 -18.17 19.11 -29.94
CA SER A 387 -18.28 17.73 -29.49
C SER A 387 -19.50 17.59 -28.57
N GLY A 388 -20.27 16.51 -28.70
CA GLY A 388 -21.50 16.29 -27.91
C GLY A 388 -22.67 17.20 -28.31
N GLN A 389 -23.60 17.43 -27.37
CA GLN A 389 -24.84 18.21 -27.59
C GLN A 389 -24.71 19.69 -27.20
N THR A 390 -23.80 20.04 -26.29
CA THR A 390 -23.63 21.41 -25.77
C THR A 390 -22.16 21.81 -25.72
N SER A 391 -21.85 23.09 -25.90
CA SER A 391 -20.50 23.66 -25.74
C SER A 391 -20.56 24.94 -24.91
N THR A 392 -19.42 25.32 -24.31
CA THR A 392 -19.26 26.62 -23.66
C THR A 392 -18.48 27.59 -24.57
N PRO A 393 -18.85 28.89 -24.63
CA PRO A 393 -18.05 29.92 -25.27
C PRO A 393 -16.73 30.22 -24.55
N TYR A 394 -16.56 29.73 -23.31
CA TYR A 394 -15.36 29.97 -22.49
C TYR A 394 -14.77 28.65 -21.97
N PRO A 395 -14.18 27.81 -22.83
CA PRO A 395 -13.57 26.54 -22.42
C PRO A 395 -12.30 26.72 -21.58
N ASP A 396 -11.62 27.86 -21.74
CA ASP A 396 -10.41 28.24 -21.02
C ASP A 396 -10.44 29.73 -20.65
N PRO A 397 -11.16 30.12 -19.58
CA PRO A 397 -11.37 31.53 -19.27
C PRO A 397 -10.14 32.23 -18.68
N ASP A 398 -9.11 31.49 -18.28
CA ASP A 398 -7.86 32.06 -17.75
C ASP A 398 -7.09 32.88 -18.80
N VAL A 399 -7.37 32.67 -20.10
CA VAL A 399 -6.76 33.40 -21.22
C VAL A 399 -7.48 34.73 -21.52
N LEU A 400 -8.50 35.09 -20.75
CA LEU A 400 -9.16 36.41 -20.83
C LEU A 400 -8.34 37.44 -20.05
N GLU A 401 -8.41 38.71 -20.49
CA GLU A 401 -7.82 39.82 -19.74
C GLU A 401 -8.46 39.97 -18.35
N PHE A 402 -7.73 40.54 -17.40
CA PHE A 402 -8.19 40.66 -16.01
C PHE A 402 -9.56 41.38 -15.90
N SER A 403 -9.77 42.46 -16.67
CA SER A 403 -11.05 43.18 -16.75
C SER A 403 -12.18 42.28 -17.27
N ALA A 404 -11.95 41.55 -18.36
CA ALA A 404 -12.89 40.59 -18.93
C ALA A 404 -13.24 39.48 -17.95
N GLN A 405 -12.27 39.00 -17.16
CA GLN A 405 -12.53 38.00 -16.10
C GLN A 405 -13.49 38.53 -15.02
N GLN A 406 -13.43 39.81 -14.65
CA GLN A 406 -14.38 40.41 -13.70
C GLN A 406 -15.81 40.43 -14.26
N TYR A 407 -15.97 40.78 -15.55
CA TYR A 407 -17.28 40.70 -16.20
C TYR A 407 -17.78 39.26 -16.33
N LEU A 408 -16.89 38.30 -16.60
CA LEU A 408 -17.26 36.89 -16.63
C LEU A 408 -17.80 36.42 -15.28
N LEU A 409 -17.20 36.87 -14.17
CA LEU A 409 -17.68 36.55 -12.82
C LEU A 409 -19.05 37.16 -12.53
N LYS A 410 -19.29 38.41 -12.94
CA LYS A 410 -20.63 39.04 -12.84
C LYS A 410 -21.67 38.26 -13.65
N ALA A 411 -21.34 37.91 -14.90
CA ALA A 411 -22.20 37.10 -15.76
C ALA A 411 -22.43 35.71 -15.16
N ALA A 412 -21.42 35.12 -14.51
CA ALA A 412 -21.53 33.82 -13.86
C ALA A 412 -22.46 33.86 -12.66
N HIS A 413 -22.39 34.92 -11.83
CA HIS A 413 -23.30 35.12 -10.70
C HIS A 413 -24.76 35.21 -11.18
N LEU A 414 -25.02 36.00 -12.21
CA LEU A 414 -26.36 36.11 -12.81
C LEU A 414 -26.81 34.78 -13.46
N THR A 415 -25.94 34.15 -14.25
CA THR A 415 -26.22 32.87 -14.93
C THR A 415 -26.50 31.75 -13.94
N LEU A 416 -25.80 31.75 -12.80
CA LEU A 416 -26.02 30.81 -11.72
C LEU A 416 -27.43 30.94 -11.14
N LEU A 417 -27.82 32.14 -10.70
CA LEU A 417 -29.11 32.33 -10.02
C LEU A 417 -30.30 32.23 -10.97
N ILE A 418 -30.18 32.71 -12.21
CA ILE A 418 -31.24 32.58 -13.21
C ILE A 418 -31.50 31.11 -13.57
N ASN A 419 -30.46 30.27 -13.66
CA ASN A 419 -30.60 28.84 -13.98
C ASN A 419 -30.61 27.92 -12.75
N LEU A 420 -30.58 28.47 -11.54
CA LEU A 420 -30.45 27.67 -10.32
C LEU A 420 -31.61 26.68 -10.17
N LYS A 421 -31.27 25.40 -10.04
CA LYS A 421 -32.24 24.33 -9.83
C LYS A 421 -32.85 24.41 -8.44
N LEU A 422 -34.15 24.66 -8.37
CA LEU A 422 -34.93 24.76 -7.13
C LEU A 422 -36.21 23.92 -7.21
N PRO A 423 -36.77 23.46 -6.08
CA PRO A 423 -38.03 22.70 -6.04
C PRO A 423 -39.24 23.64 -6.21
N VAL A 424 -39.37 24.29 -7.37
CA VAL A 424 -40.42 25.30 -7.61
C VAL A 424 -41.82 24.66 -7.58
N SER A 425 -42.71 25.23 -6.77
CA SER A 425 -44.12 24.84 -6.70
C SER A 425 -45.01 26.05 -6.41
N LYS A 426 -46.31 25.95 -6.69
CA LYS A 426 -47.26 27.03 -6.31
C LYS A 426 -47.30 27.30 -4.80
N LYS A 427 -46.89 26.34 -3.97
CA LYS A 427 -46.97 26.43 -2.50
C LYS A 427 -45.80 27.17 -1.86
N ASN A 428 -44.64 27.22 -2.50
CA ASN A 428 -43.44 27.85 -1.93
C ASN A 428 -43.12 29.22 -2.55
N GLY A 429 -43.93 29.72 -3.50
CA GLY A 429 -43.87 31.11 -3.97
C GLY A 429 -42.60 31.49 -4.74
N LEU A 430 -41.76 30.51 -5.11
CA LEU A 430 -40.51 30.77 -5.81
C LEU A 430 -40.73 31.12 -7.29
N PRO A 431 -40.00 32.10 -7.84
CA PRO A 431 -40.02 32.36 -9.28
C PRO A 431 -39.41 31.19 -10.04
N ASP A 432 -40.12 30.70 -11.05
CA ASP A 432 -39.60 29.73 -12.01
C ASP A 432 -38.60 30.39 -12.99
N TYR A 433 -38.01 29.62 -13.89
CA TYR A 433 -37.01 30.13 -14.84
C TYR A 433 -37.53 31.24 -15.75
N ALA A 434 -38.80 31.17 -16.17
CA ALA A 434 -39.40 32.19 -17.03
C ALA A 434 -39.70 33.48 -16.26
N GLU A 435 -40.15 33.34 -15.02
CA GLU A 435 -40.41 34.47 -14.12
C GLU A 435 -39.11 35.19 -13.74
N ARG A 436 -38.02 34.46 -13.50
CA ARG A 436 -36.69 35.06 -13.28
C ARG A 436 -36.20 35.85 -14.49
N GLU A 437 -36.36 35.30 -15.69
CA GLU A 437 -36.02 36.03 -16.92
C GLU A 437 -36.87 37.30 -17.06
N ARG A 438 -38.18 37.22 -16.79
CA ARG A 438 -39.08 38.38 -16.83
C ARG A 438 -38.63 39.49 -15.86
N GLN A 439 -38.39 39.15 -14.60
CA GLN A 439 -37.95 40.10 -13.58
C GLN A 439 -36.60 40.74 -13.93
N LEU A 440 -35.67 39.97 -14.52
CA LEU A 440 -34.41 40.50 -15.02
C LEU A 440 -34.61 41.50 -16.15
N LEU A 441 -35.43 41.16 -17.14
CA LEU A 441 -35.67 42.02 -18.31
C LEU A 441 -36.46 43.29 -17.96
N GLU A 442 -37.31 43.27 -16.94
CA GLU A 442 -38.02 44.46 -16.43
C GLU A 442 -37.09 45.53 -15.85
N LEU A 443 -35.88 45.15 -15.44
CA LEU A 443 -34.86 46.09 -14.98
C LEU A 443 -34.02 46.68 -16.11
N VAL A 444 -34.08 46.10 -17.32
CA VAL A 444 -33.22 46.49 -18.44
C VAL A 444 -34.00 47.41 -19.38
N ASP A 445 -33.60 48.68 -19.45
CA ASP A 445 -34.27 49.70 -20.28
C ASP A 445 -33.94 49.56 -21.79
N THR A 446 -33.03 48.64 -22.14
CA THR A 446 -32.65 48.33 -23.52
C THR A 446 -33.49 47.18 -24.06
N THR A 447 -34.04 47.34 -25.27
CA THR A 447 -34.81 46.29 -25.95
C THR A 447 -33.99 45.02 -26.16
N LEU A 448 -34.55 43.87 -25.80
CA LEU A 448 -33.93 42.57 -26.03
C LEU A 448 -33.65 42.35 -27.53
N PRO A 449 -32.43 41.96 -27.93
CA PRO A 449 -32.11 41.68 -29.32
C PRO A 449 -33.05 40.65 -29.96
N GLU A 450 -33.43 40.87 -31.22
CA GLU A 450 -34.39 40.03 -31.96
C GLU A 450 -33.96 38.55 -32.00
N TRP A 451 -32.66 38.28 -32.12
CA TRP A 451 -32.11 36.92 -32.14
C TRP A 451 -32.24 36.19 -30.79
N LEU A 452 -32.23 36.91 -29.66
CA LEU A 452 -32.54 36.35 -28.33
C LEU A 452 -34.05 36.18 -28.15
N GLN A 453 -34.84 37.15 -28.61
CA GLN A 453 -36.30 37.11 -28.52
C GLN A 453 -36.89 35.90 -29.26
N ASN A 454 -36.35 35.57 -30.44
CA ASN A 454 -36.81 34.47 -31.30
C ASN A 454 -36.17 33.11 -30.97
N MET A 455 -35.34 33.02 -29.92
CA MET A 455 -34.65 31.79 -29.55
C MET A 455 -35.59 30.79 -28.87
N GLY A 456 -35.83 29.63 -29.50
CA GLY A 456 -36.69 28.57 -28.98
C GLY A 456 -36.06 27.72 -27.87
N ASP A 457 -34.73 27.61 -27.83
CA ASP A 457 -34.02 26.87 -26.77
C ASP A 457 -33.92 27.72 -25.51
N LYS A 458 -34.87 27.52 -24.59
CA LYS A 458 -34.99 28.32 -23.36
C LYS A 458 -33.72 28.29 -22.51
N GLN A 459 -33.05 27.15 -22.41
CA GLN A 459 -31.90 27.00 -21.55
C GLN A 459 -30.68 27.80 -22.06
N SER A 460 -30.37 27.69 -23.35
CA SER A 460 -29.34 28.52 -23.98
C SER A 460 -29.69 30.00 -23.92
N ARG A 461 -30.99 30.33 -24.07
CA ARG A 461 -31.48 31.70 -23.96
C ARG A 461 -31.18 32.32 -22.60
N TYR A 462 -31.45 31.64 -21.47
CA TYR A 462 -31.15 32.20 -20.14
C TYR A 462 -29.66 32.53 -19.95
N VAL A 463 -28.78 31.67 -20.45
CA VAL A 463 -27.33 31.88 -20.42
C VAL A 463 -26.93 33.11 -21.27
N LEU A 464 -27.45 33.19 -22.49
CA LEU A 464 -27.10 34.26 -23.43
C LEU A 464 -27.69 35.61 -23.02
N VAL A 465 -28.88 35.62 -22.42
CA VAL A 465 -29.49 36.81 -21.79
C VAL A 465 -28.60 37.30 -20.66
N ALA A 466 -28.12 36.43 -19.77
CA ALA A 466 -27.23 36.84 -18.67
C ALA A 466 -25.92 37.48 -19.17
N LEU A 467 -25.33 36.93 -20.24
CA LEU A 467 -24.14 37.50 -20.89
C LEU A 467 -24.44 38.88 -21.52
N TRP A 468 -25.54 38.99 -22.26
CA TRP A 468 -25.96 40.25 -22.87
C TRP A 468 -26.26 41.34 -21.82
N VAL A 469 -27.02 41.02 -20.76
CA VAL A 469 -27.32 41.96 -19.66
C VAL A 469 -26.04 42.45 -18.99
N THR A 470 -25.04 41.57 -18.84
CA THR A 470 -23.74 41.96 -18.30
C THR A 470 -23.05 43.00 -19.18
N ALA A 471 -23.09 42.84 -20.51
CA ALA A 471 -22.55 43.82 -21.46
C ALA A 471 -23.33 45.15 -21.44
N VAL A 472 -24.66 45.10 -21.34
CA VAL A 472 -25.50 46.32 -21.23
C VAL A 472 -25.22 47.07 -19.93
N SER A 473 -25.00 46.35 -18.82
CA SER A 473 -24.74 46.96 -17.51
C SER A 473 -23.42 47.72 -17.41
N GLU A 474 -22.50 47.55 -18.37
CA GLU A 474 -21.28 48.36 -18.47
C GLU A 474 -21.58 49.74 -19.04
N VAL A 475 -22.48 49.80 -20.02
CA VAL A 475 -22.90 51.06 -20.65
C VAL A 475 -23.87 51.82 -19.73
N GLU A 476 -24.67 51.10 -18.95
CA GLU A 476 -25.64 51.68 -18.02
C GLU A 476 -25.25 51.46 -16.55
N THR A 477 -24.61 52.47 -15.95
CA THR A 477 -24.03 52.38 -14.60
C THR A 477 -25.06 52.12 -13.49
N THR A 478 -26.32 52.54 -13.68
CA THR A 478 -27.43 52.28 -12.74
C THR A 478 -27.92 50.84 -12.76
N LEU A 479 -27.89 50.18 -13.93
CA LEU A 479 -28.29 48.78 -14.08
C LEU A 479 -27.40 47.84 -13.27
N ASN A 480 -26.10 48.16 -13.17
CA ASN A 480 -25.17 47.36 -12.38
C ASN A 480 -25.60 47.27 -10.91
N GLN A 481 -25.97 48.41 -10.30
CA GLN A 481 -26.46 48.45 -8.92
C GLN A 481 -27.83 47.78 -8.75
N ARG A 482 -28.75 47.94 -9.73
CA ARG A 482 -30.07 47.30 -9.70
C ARG A 482 -30.02 45.78 -9.70
N ILE A 483 -29.01 45.17 -10.35
CA ILE A 483 -28.88 43.71 -10.45
C ILE A 483 -27.94 43.16 -9.36
N TRP A 484 -26.72 43.69 -9.24
CA TRP A 484 -25.65 43.15 -8.38
C TRP A 484 -25.39 43.97 -7.11
N GLY A 485 -26.14 45.04 -6.83
CA GLY A 485 -25.97 45.83 -5.61
C GLY A 485 -26.46 45.10 -4.34
N ASP A 486 -26.19 45.70 -3.18
CA ASP A 486 -26.55 45.14 -1.86
C ASP A 486 -28.06 44.97 -1.64
N THR A 487 -28.89 45.65 -2.45
CA THR A 487 -30.36 45.52 -2.48
C THR A 487 -30.87 45.15 -3.87
N GLY A 488 -29.98 44.69 -4.75
CA GLY A 488 -30.27 44.36 -6.14
C GLY A 488 -31.02 43.03 -6.32
N LEU A 489 -31.43 42.75 -7.56
CA LEU A 489 -32.24 41.58 -7.92
C LEU A 489 -31.62 40.25 -7.44
N LEU A 490 -30.30 40.08 -7.57
CA LEU A 490 -29.64 38.83 -7.19
C LEU A 490 -29.67 38.58 -5.68
N GLN A 491 -29.52 39.64 -4.88
CA GLN A 491 -29.68 39.57 -3.42
C GLN A 491 -31.12 39.19 -3.06
N GLN A 492 -32.11 39.84 -3.68
CA GLN A 492 -33.52 39.59 -3.41
C GLN A 492 -33.92 38.15 -3.79
N TRP A 493 -33.42 37.64 -4.92
CA TRP A 493 -33.62 36.24 -5.30
C TRP A 493 -33.01 35.28 -4.29
N LEU A 494 -31.78 35.52 -3.86
CA LEU A 494 -31.07 34.59 -2.98
C LEU A 494 -31.58 34.63 -1.53
N GLU A 495 -31.78 35.81 -0.97
CA GLU A 495 -32.08 36.02 0.45
C GLU A 495 -33.57 36.26 0.72
N GLY A 496 -34.31 36.74 -0.28
CA GLY A 496 -35.73 37.07 -0.17
C GLY A 496 -35.96 38.53 0.20
N THR A 497 -37.22 38.90 0.26
CA THR A 497 -37.71 40.21 0.73
C THR A 497 -38.73 40.00 1.85
N GLU A 498 -39.30 41.08 2.39
CA GLU A 498 -40.41 40.97 3.35
C GLU A 498 -41.64 40.25 2.75
N GLU A 499 -41.80 40.30 1.43
CA GLU A 499 -42.95 39.76 0.70
C GLU A 499 -42.67 38.42 0.00
N ALA A 500 -41.40 38.07 -0.24
CA ALA A 500 -41.01 36.91 -1.04
C ALA A 500 -39.91 36.07 -0.38
N VAL A 501 -40.04 34.75 -0.47
CA VAL A 501 -39.07 33.80 0.09
C VAL A 501 -37.85 33.69 -0.83
N GLY A 502 -36.65 33.85 -0.25
CA GLY A 502 -35.38 33.69 -0.98
C GLY A 502 -34.99 32.24 -1.26
N PHE A 503 -34.14 32.04 -2.27
CA PHE A 503 -33.65 30.72 -2.69
C PHE A 503 -32.87 30.01 -1.57
N SER A 504 -32.16 30.78 -0.72
CA SER A 504 -31.33 30.29 0.38
C SER A 504 -32.07 29.42 1.39
N GLN A 505 -33.37 29.60 1.55
CA GLN A 505 -34.19 28.79 2.45
C GLN A 505 -34.36 27.35 1.97
N PHE A 506 -34.16 27.09 0.68
CA PHE A 506 -34.35 25.78 0.04
C PHE A 506 -33.04 25.01 -0.15
N PHE A 507 -31.91 25.58 0.28
CA PHE A 507 -30.67 24.83 0.37
C PHE A 507 -30.67 24.05 1.69
N GLU A 508 -30.36 22.76 1.64
CA GLU A 508 -30.11 22.01 2.86
C GLU A 508 -28.67 22.29 3.32
N GLY A 509 -28.53 22.76 4.55
CA GLY A 509 -27.23 22.95 5.20
C GLY A 509 -26.61 21.62 5.62
N GLU A 510 -26.74 20.55 4.80
CA GLU A 510 -26.25 19.20 5.12
C GLU A 510 -24.79 19.24 5.54
N GLY A 511 -23.97 20.12 4.93
CA GLY A 511 -22.57 20.32 5.30
C GLY A 511 -22.36 20.75 6.76
N VAL A 512 -23.23 21.62 7.30
CA VAL A 512 -23.18 22.06 8.70
C VAL A 512 -23.57 20.92 9.63
N ALA A 513 -24.63 20.17 9.30
CA ALA A 513 -25.07 19.02 10.08
C ALA A 513 -24.01 17.90 10.10
N VAL A 514 -23.31 17.70 8.97
CA VAL A 514 -22.19 16.77 8.87
C VAL A 514 -21.02 17.23 9.73
N GLN A 515 -20.62 18.49 9.63
CA GLN A 515 -19.55 19.06 10.46
C GLN A 515 -19.86 18.91 11.96
N GLN A 516 -21.08 19.22 12.39
CA GLN A 516 -21.51 19.06 13.78
C GLN A 516 -21.51 17.60 14.24
N ALA A 517 -21.94 16.66 13.38
CA ALA A 517 -21.91 15.24 13.69
C ALA A 517 -20.47 14.73 13.86
N VAL A 518 -19.55 15.13 12.98
CA VAL A 518 -18.12 14.77 13.09
C VAL A 518 -17.49 15.41 14.33
N GLU A 519 -17.82 16.66 14.64
CA GLU A 519 -17.35 17.35 15.84
C GLU A 519 -17.79 16.63 17.11
N ARG A 520 -19.07 16.26 17.19
CA ARG A 520 -19.62 15.49 18.31
C ARG A 520 -18.94 14.13 18.44
N HIS A 521 -18.86 13.39 17.33
CA HIS A 521 -18.29 12.04 17.30
C HIS A 521 -16.86 12.01 17.83
N PHE A 522 -15.97 12.83 17.26
CA PHE A 522 -14.59 12.89 17.74
C PHE A 522 -14.45 13.62 19.08
N GLY A 523 -15.33 14.57 19.41
CA GLY A 523 -15.38 15.18 20.73
C GLY A 523 -15.64 14.14 21.84
N GLN A 524 -16.59 13.22 21.60
CA GLN A 524 -16.90 12.11 22.51
C GLN A 524 -15.72 11.13 22.62
N LEU A 525 -15.14 10.72 21.47
CA LEU A 525 -14.00 9.80 21.46
C LEU A 525 -12.76 10.39 22.16
N LEU A 526 -12.44 11.67 21.92
CA LEU A 526 -11.34 12.37 22.60
C LEU A 526 -11.57 12.56 24.10
N ALA A 527 -12.83 12.58 24.53
CA ALA A 527 -13.25 12.57 25.93
C ALA A 527 -13.32 11.16 26.53
N LYS A 528 -12.88 10.11 25.80
CA LYS A 528 -12.93 8.70 26.20
C LYS A 528 -14.35 8.20 26.49
N GLN A 529 -15.34 8.73 25.77
CA GLN A 529 -16.75 8.36 25.87
C GLN A 529 -17.15 7.45 24.71
N ARG A 530 -18.25 6.68 24.88
CA ARG A 530 -18.91 6.00 23.76
C ARG A 530 -19.37 7.06 22.76
N ALA A 531 -19.02 6.89 21.49
CA ALA A 531 -19.59 7.70 20.42
C ALA A 531 -21.06 7.32 20.18
N PHE A 532 -21.94 8.31 20.05
CA PHE A 532 -23.34 8.10 19.73
C PHE A 532 -23.88 9.25 18.87
N PRO A 533 -24.82 8.95 17.94
CA PRO A 533 -25.39 9.96 17.06
C PRO A 533 -26.23 10.98 17.83
N ASN A 534 -26.67 12.03 17.14
CA ASN A 534 -27.52 13.07 17.74
C ASN A 534 -28.85 12.52 18.27
N ASP A 535 -29.42 11.51 17.59
CA ASP A 535 -30.68 10.86 17.96
C ASP A 535 -30.54 9.34 17.79
N GLU A 536 -30.57 8.61 18.91
CA GLU A 536 -30.51 7.13 18.91
C GLU A 536 -31.87 6.48 18.61
N GLY A 537 -32.98 7.24 18.63
CA GLY A 537 -34.34 6.77 18.39
C GLY A 537 -34.69 6.59 16.91
N VAL A 538 -33.81 7.01 16.00
CA VAL A 538 -34.02 6.88 14.56
C VAL A 538 -34.06 5.40 14.15
N ILE A 539 -35.10 5.01 13.42
CA ILE A 539 -35.33 3.62 12.99
C ILE A 539 -34.33 3.19 11.91
N GLY A 540 -33.98 4.09 10.97
CA GLY A 540 -33.04 3.82 9.89
C GLY A 540 -31.63 3.55 10.42
N ARG A 541 -30.90 2.66 9.72
CA ARG A 541 -29.54 2.23 10.10
C ARG A 541 -28.55 2.54 9.01
N CYS A 542 -27.43 3.16 9.38
CA CYS A 542 -26.33 3.49 8.49
C CYS A 542 -25.77 2.22 7.85
N LEU A 543 -25.61 2.22 6.53
CA LEU A 543 -25.08 1.08 5.78
C LEU A 543 -23.69 0.60 6.26
N PHE A 544 -22.85 1.51 6.77
CA PHE A 544 -21.44 1.23 7.06
C PHE A 544 -21.16 0.94 8.54
N THR A 545 -21.91 1.56 9.44
CA THR A 545 -21.68 1.51 10.89
C THR A 545 -22.84 0.89 11.66
N ASP A 546 -23.98 0.66 11.01
CA ASP A 546 -25.26 0.25 11.64
C ASP A 546 -25.80 1.28 12.67
N GLU A 547 -25.21 2.47 12.73
CA GLU A 547 -25.67 3.54 13.61
C GLU A 547 -27.03 4.10 13.16
N PRO A 548 -27.89 4.56 14.09
CA PRO A 548 -29.11 5.29 13.78
C PRO A 548 -28.87 6.43 12.77
N ALA A 549 -29.59 6.43 11.64
CA ALA A 549 -29.43 7.41 10.56
C ALA A 549 -30.73 7.65 9.80
N SER A 550 -31.02 8.93 9.50
CA SER A 550 -32.18 9.37 8.71
C SER A 550 -31.80 9.84 7.30
N THR A 551 -30.56 10.29 7.11
CA THR A 551 -30.05 10.79 5.83
C THR A 551 -29.94 9.64 4.84
N LEU A 552 -30.42 9.84 3.62
CA LEU A 552 -30.46 8.81 2.58
C LEU A 552 -29.36 9.02 1.55
N ILE A 553 -28.82 7.92 1.04
CA ILE A 553 -27.85 7.98 -0.06
C ILE A 553 -28.54 8.45 -1.35
N ALA A 554 -28.02 9.53 -1.93
CA ALA A 554 -28.45 10.09 -3.21
C ALA A 554 -27.26 10.25 -4.18
N SER A 555 -27.55 10.26 -5.49
CA SER A 555 -26.51 10.32 -6.55
C SER A 555 -25.71 11.63 -6.57
N ASN A 556 -26.27 12.71 -6.05
CA ASN A 556 -25.63 14.03 -5.96
C ASN A 556 -24.66 14.16 -4.78
N LEU A 557 -24.63 13.19 -3.84
CA LEU A 557 -23.71 13.23 -2.69
C LEU A 557 -22.24 12.95 -3.05
N GLY A 558 -21.96 12.52 -4.29
CA GLY A 558 -20.58 12.30 -4.75
C GLY A 558 -19.86 11.14 -4.05
N LEU A 559 -20.60 10.16 -3.52
CA LEU A 559 -20.02 9.01 -2.82
C LEU A 559 -19.28 8.08 -3.77
N TYR A 560 -18.04 7.72 -3.42
CA TYR A 560 -17.20 6.81 -4.19
C TYR A 560 -17.83 5.40 -4.27
N GLU A 561 -18.26 4.99 -5.47
CA GLU A 561 -18.75 3.64 -5.83
C GLU A 561 -19.96 3.07 -5.06
N VAL A 562 -20.60 3.86 -4.20
CA VAL A 562 -21.78 3.40 -3.46
C VAL A 562 -23.02 3.46 -4.36
N LYS A 563 -23.33 2.34 -5.04
CA LYS A 563 -24.57 2.20 -5.83
C LYS A 563 -25.72 1.76 -4.92
N VAL A 564 -26.72 2.61 -4.75
CA VAL A 564 -27.94 2.34 -3.93
C VAL A 564 -28.59 1.00 -4.30
N SER A 565 -28.63 0.66 -5.59
CA SER A 565 -29.24 -0.59 -6.10
C SER A 565 -28.53 -1.86 -5.62
N ALA A 566 -27.23 -1.81 -5.29
CA ALA A 566 -26.47 -2.97 -4.82
C ALA A 566 -26.83 -3.41 -3.39
N PHE A 567 -27.64 -2.62 -2.67
CA PHE A 567 -27.98 -2.83 -1.26
C PHE A 567 -29.50 -2.96 -1.01
N SER A 568 -30.29 -3.12 -2.07
CA SER A 568 -31.71 -3.47 -2.00
C SER A 568 -31.87 -4.99 -1.79
N GLY A 569 -32.70 -5.42 -0.82
CA GLY A 569 -33.03 -6.84 -0.58
C GLY A 569 -32.04 -7.69 0.24
N ARG A 570 -31.33 -7.12 1.23
CA ARG A 570 -30.53 -7.91 2.21
C ARG A 570 -31.34 -8.21 3.46
N ASP A 571 -31.11 -9.39 4.06
CA ASP A 571 -31.68 -9.82 5.33
C ASP A 571 -31.53 -8.74 6.42
N GLY A 572 -32.64 -8.37 7.08
CA GLY A 572 -32.70 -7.37 8.14
C GLY A 572 -33.22 -5.99 7.73
N LYS A 573 -33.50 -5.74 6.45
CA LYS A 573 -34.25 -4.54 6.02
C LYS A 573 -35.75 -4.82 5.96
N PRO A 574 -36.61 -3.84 6.29
CA PRO A 574 -38.04 -3.99 6.05
C PRO A 574 -38.28 -4.01 4.54
N ASP A 575 -38.45 -5.21 3.98
CA ASP A 575 -39.02 -5.41 2.64
C ASP A 575 -40.47 -4.93 2.68
N SER A 576 -40.68 -3.64 2.42
CA SER A 576 -42.02 -3.13 2.22
C SER A 576 -42.42 -3.31 0.77
N ILE A 577 -43.59 -3.93 0.54
CA ILE A 577 -44.26 -4.04 -0.75
C ILE A 577 -44.61 -2.64 -1.32
N THR A 578 -44.58 -1.60 -0.48
CA THR A 578 -44.76 -0.19 -0.86
C THR A 578 -43.45 0.60 -0.95
N ALA A 579 -42.29 -0.02 -0.70
CA ALA A 579 -41.02 0.67 -0.85
C ALA A 579 -40.80 1.04 -2.34
N PRO A 580 -40.41 2.29 -2.66
CA PRO A 580 -40.12 2.67 -4.03
C PRO A 580 -39.02 1.75 -4.58
N ALA A 581 -39.11 1.39 -5.86
CA ALA A 581 -38.17 0.51 -6.58
C ALA A 581 -36.68 0.95 -6.50
N ASN A 582 -36.42 2.14 -5.93
CA ASN A 582 -35.11 2.75 -5.77
C ASN A 582 -34.44 2.50 -4.40
N GLY A 583 -35.08 1.79 -3.45
CA GLY A 583 -34.51 1.37 -2.15
C GLY A 583 -33.97 2.51 -1.26
N GLN A 584 -34.62 2.81 -0.15
CA GLN A 584 -34.07 3.77 0.83
C GLN A 584 -32.86 3.15 1.55
N VAL A 585 -31.67 3.73 1.40
CA VAL A 585 -30.44 3.28 2.06
C VAL A 585 -29.93 4.41 2.96
N PRO A 586 -30.11 4.31 4.29
CA PRO A 586 -29.62 5.33 5.21
C PRO A 586 -28.09 5.35 5.32
N ILE A 587 -27.53 6.53 5.57
CA ILE A 587 -26.11 6.79 5.82
C ILE A 587 -25.96 7.78 6.97
N GLY A 588 -25.06 7.48 7.91
CA GLY A 588 -24.71 8.39 9.00
C GLY A 588 -23.86 9.55 8.48
N HIS A 589 -24.01 10.73 9.09
CA HIS A 589 -23.25 11.92 8.70
C HIS A 589 -21.73 11.77 8.84
N VAL A 590 -21.25 11.04 9.85
CA VAL A 590 -19.81 10.77 10.02
C VAL A 590 -19.29 9.88 8.88
N SER A 591 -20.05 8.84 8.52
CA SER A 591 -19.72 7.98 7.36
C SER A 591 -19.82 8.74 6.04
N LEU A 592 -20.74 9.68 5.89
CA LEU A 592 -20.79 10.58 4.73
C LEU A 592 -19.51 11.42 4.63
N ALA A 593 -19.01 11.98 5.74
CA ALA A 593 -17.74 12.70 5.79
C ALA A 593 -16.53 11.85 5.40
N GLU A 594 -16.45 10.67 5.98
CA GLU A 594 -15.44 9.66 5.66
C GLU A 594 -15.45 9.32 4.15
N HIS A 595 -16.62 9.06 3.57
CA HIS A 595 -16.73 8.69 2.15
C HIS A 595 -16.48 9.85 1.18
N LYS A 596 -16.76 11.11 1.55
CA LYS A 596 -16.31 12.26 0.74
C LYS A 596 -14.79 12.38 0.76
N LEU A 597 -14.14 12.27 1.91
CA LEU A 597 -12.67 12.27 2.00
C LEU A 597 -12.05 11.14 1.17
N ARG A 598 -12.67 9.95 1.15
CA ARG A 598 -12.26 8.84 0.28
C ARG A 598 -12.33 9.20 -1.20
N SER A 599 -13.41 9.87 -1.62
CA SER A 599 -13.59 10.32 -3.01
C SER A 599 -12.51 11.33 -3.42
N ASP A 600 -12.21 12.31 -2.56
CA ASP A 600 -11.16 13.30 -2.80
C ASP A 600 -9.80 12.64 -2.97
N VAL A 601 -9.45 11.70 -2.07
CA VAL A 601 -8.19 10.94 -2.14
C VAL A 601 -8.10 10.12 -3.43
N TYR A 602 -9.21 9.48 -3.84
CA TYR A 602 -9.25 8.70 -5.07
C TYR A 602 -9.08 9.58 -6.32
N SER A 603 -9.66 10.79 -6.32
CA SER A 603 -9.54 11.74 -7.43
C SER A 603 -8.08 12.13 -7.74
N ILE A 604 -7.23 12.18 -6.71
CA ILE A 604 -5.80 12.49 -6.82
C ILE A 604 -5.02 11.30 -7.40
N GLN A 605 -5.37 10.07 -7.02
CA GLN A 605 -4.66 8.86 -7.44
C GLN A 605 -5.03 8.42 -8.88
N GLY A 606 -6.29 8.61 -9.26
CA GLY A 606 -6.86 8.07 -10.49
C GLY A 606 -7.13 6.56 -10.43
N GLY A 607 -7.87 6.04 -11.40
CA GLY A 607 -8.25 4.63 -11.48
C GLY A 607 -9.67 4.43 -12.02
N LYS A 608 -10.08 3.17 -12.20
CA LYS A 608 -11.48 2.84 -12.55
C LYS A 608 -12.30 2.62 -11.28
N PRO A 609 -13.41 3.36 -11.09
CA PRO A 609 -14.30 3.13 -9.96
C PRO A 609 -15.14 1.86 -10.20
N SER A 610 -14.67 0.69 -9.76
CA SER A 610 -15.49 -0.54 -9.73
C SER A 610 -15.01 -1.61 -8.71
N GLY A 611 -15.90 -2.05 -7.82
CA GLY A 611 -15.76 -3.25 -6.98
C GLY A 611 -16.07 -3.00 -5.49
N VAL A 612 -15.94 -4.02 -4.64
CA VAL A 612 -15.90 -3.83 -3.18
C VAL A 612 -14.45 -3.60 -2.78
N PRO A 613 -14.07 -2.38 -2.34
CA PRO A 613 -12.68 -2.11 -2.02
C PRO A 613 -12.26 -2.78 -0.71
N SER A 614 -11.01 -3.24 -0.66
CA SER A 614 -10.34 -3.67 0.56
C SER A 614 -9.54 -2.51 1.13
N MET A 615 -9.60 -2.35 2.45
CA MET A 615 -8.85 -1.34 3.14
C MET A 615 -7.40 -1.76 3.33
N LEU A 616 -6.47 -0.97 2.83
CA LEU A 616 -5.06 -1.08 3.17
C LEU A 616 -4.81 -0.17 4.37
N SER A 617 -4.06 -0.65 5.34
CA SER A 617 -3.60 0.10 6.48
C SER A 617 -2.09 -0.07 6.64
N SER A 618 -1.42 1.02 6.99
CA SER A 618 0.00 1.04 7.34
C SER A 618 0.25 2.31 8.17
N PRO A 619 1.25 2.32 9.06
CA PRO A 619 1.55 3.48 9.89
C PRO A 619 1.73 4.76 9.07
N VAL A 620 1.05 5.83 9.48
CA VAL A 620 1.11 7.14 8.81
C VAL A 620 2.46 7.83 9.02
N THR A 621 3.01 7.66 10.22
CA THR A 621 4.29 8.19 10.71
C THR A 621 5.33 7.06 10.82
N THR A 622 6.62 7.39 10.74
CA THR A 622 7.71 6.44 10.99
C THR A 622 7.90 6.25 12.48
N GLY A 623 8.25 5.03 12.92
CA GLY A 623 8.56 4.70 14.31
C GLY A 623 7.50 5.12 15.33
N LEU A 624 7.90 5.11 16.60
CA LEU A 624 7.05 5.41 17.74
C LEU A 624 6.97 6.92 18.03
N PHE A 625 8.12 7.58 18.02
CA PHE A 625 8.25 8.98 18.44
C PHE A 625 7.68 9.95 17.40
N GLY A 626 7.03 11.02 17.87
CA GLY A 626 6.47 12.06 17.03
C GLY A 626 7.52 12.63 16.07
N ALA A 627 7.10 12.94 14.86
CA ALA A 627 8.03 13.36 13.82
C ALA A 627 8.53 14.80 14.04
N LEU A 628 9.86 14.95 14.07
CA LEU A 628 10.55 16.25 14.17
C LEU A 628 10.52 17.04 12.84
N ILE A 629 10.38 16.32 11.72
CA ILE A 629 10.32 16.90 10.37
C ILE A 629 9.11 16.29 9.68
N LEU A 630 8.14 17.13 9.33
CA LEU A 630 6.95 16.71 8.60
C LEU A 630 6.68 17.67 7.46
N ASN A 631 7.01 17.22 6.26
CA ASN A 631 6.61 17.86 5.02
C ASN A 631 5.21 17.38 4.65
N ASN A 632 4.31 18.33 4.37
CA ASN A 632 2.92 18.06 3.97
C ASN A 632 2.73 18.28 2.46
N GLU A 633 3.67 17.77 1.65
CA GLU A 633 3.56 17.87 0.19
C GLU A 633 2.31 17.14 -0.31
N GLN A 634 1.51 17.83 -1.13
CA GLN A 634 0.25 17.30 -1.64
C GLN A 634 0.44 16.07 -2.53
N THR A 635 1.57 15.97 -3.24
CA THR A 635 1.90 14.86 -4.15
C THR A 635 1.99 13.50 -3.44
N PHE A 636 2.21 13.49 -2.12
CA PHE A 636 2.32 12.28 -1.30
C PHE A 636 1.10 12.05 -0.40
N ALA A 637 0.07 12.91 -0.54
CA ALA A 637 -1.19 12.77 0.20
C ALA A 637 -1.93 11.46 -0.15
N ALA A 638 -1.67 10.89 -1.33
CA ALA A 638 -2.35 9.71 -1.82
C ALA A 638 -1.48 8.98 -2.86
N LEU A 639 -0.97 7.77 -2.56
CA LEU A 639 -0.22 6.94 -3.51
C LEU A 639 -1.02 5.69 -3.85
N SER A 640 -0.86 5.09 -5.04
CA SER A 640 -1.40 3.74 -5.29
C SER A 640 -0.39 2.65 -4.89
N VAL A 641 -0.83 1.39 -4.74
CA VAL A 641 0.10 0.24 -4.60
C VAL A 641 1.05 0.16 -5.81
N TYR A 642 0.56 0.54 -6.99
CA TYR A 642 1.40 0.64 -8.18
C TYR A 642 2.48 1.71 -8.02
N ASP A 643 2.15 2.91 -7.53
CA ASP A 643 3.14 3.98 -7.32
C ASP A 643 4.22 3.60 -6.31
N LEU A 644 3.82 2.84 -5.26
CA LEU A 644 4.74 2.33 -4.25
C LEU A 644 5.66 1.21 -4.76
N SER A 645 5.26 0.48 -5.80
CA SER A 645 5.99 -0.71 -6.28
C SER A 645 6.69 -0.50 -7.62
N ARG A 646 6.27 0.48 -8.43
CA ARG A 646 6.78 0.71 -9.79
C ARG A 646 8.25 1.10 -9.80
N GLN A 647 8.98 0.58 -10.79
CA GLN A 647 10.41 0.87 -10.96
C GLN A 647 10.65 2.03 -11.93
N LYS A 648 9.69 2.37 -12.79
CA LYS A 648 9.85 3.44 -13.79
C LYS A 648 9.49 4.80 -13.21
N VAL A 649 10.28 5.81 -13.57
CA VAL A 649 9.98 7.21 -13.27
C VAL A 649 9.10 7.77 -14.39
N GLU A 650 7.91 8.26 -14.05
CA GLU A 650 6.96 8.86 -14.99
C GLU A 650 6.67 10.31 -14.59
N PRO A 651 6.64 11.27 -15.53
CA PRO A 651 6.29 12.66 -15.23
C PRO A 651 4.90 12.78 -14.58
N GLY A 652 4.78 13.68 -13.59
CA GLY A 652 3.50 13.97 -12.93
C GLY A 652 3.03 12.96 -11.89
N LYS A 653 3.82 11.91 -11.60
CA LYS A 653 3.50 10.94 -10.54
C LYS A 653 4.57 10.93 -9.45
N ALA A 654 4.16 10.65 -8.21
CA ALA A 654 5.05 10.63 -7.06
C ALA A 654 6.22 9.64 -7.24
N HIS A 655 7.44 10.12 -6.98
CA HIS A 655 8.67 9.37 -7.14
C HIS A 655 9.23 9.05 -5.75
N TYR A 656 9.35 7.77 -5.43
CA TYR A 656 9.88 7.29 -4.16
C TYR A 656 11.38 6.96 -4.28
N LYS A 657 12.25 7.85 -3.77
CA LYS A 657 13.71 7.64 -3.69
C LYS A 657 14.15 7.05 -2.35
N GLY A 658 13.28 7.08 -1.33
CA GLY A 658 13.44 6.37 -0.04
C GLY A 658 13.38 7.30 1.17
N LEU A 659 13.78 8.56 1.04
CA LEU A 659 13.74 9.56 2.13
C LEU A 659 12.37 10.12 2.37
N GLU A 660 11.58 10.17 1.30
CA GLU A 660 10.25 10.73 1.36
C GLU A 660 9.47 9.99 2.44
N VAL A 661 9.65 8.66 2.62
CA VAL A 661 9.09 7.83 3.70
C VAL A 661 9.28 8.50 5.06
N TYR A 662 10.47 8.99 5.34
CA TYR A 662 10.89 9.40 6.68
C TYR A 662 10.68 10.89 6.96
N ARG A 663 10.29 11.67 5.96
CA ARG A 663 10.07 13.13 6.07
C ARG A 663 8.63 13.58 5.87
N GLN A 664 7.76 12.71 5.36
CA GLN A 664 6.39 13.07 5.00
C GLN A 664 5.37 12.20 5.74
N ARG A 665 4.19 12.76 5.99
CA ARG A 665 3.03 11.98 6.44
C ARG A 665 2.44 11.25 5.25
N TYR A 666 2.41 9.92 5.32
CA TYR A 666 1.78 9.09 4.31
C TYR A 666 0.39 8.69 4.75
N ARG A 667 -0.65 9.11 4.02
CA ARG A 667 -1.93 8.41 4.16
C ARG A 667 -1.80 7.04 3.50
N MET A 668 -1.74 6.01 4.33
CA MET A 668 -1.74 4.62 3.88
C MET A 668 -3.06 3.90 4.17
N ALA A 669 -4.01 4.53 4.87
CA ALA A 669 -5.41 4.14 4.83
C ALA A 669 -5.91 4.32 3.38
N ARG A 670 -6.16 3.22 2.66
CA ARG A 670 -6.57 3.23 1.25
C ARG A 670 -7.61 2.18 0.97
N LEU A 671 -8.32 2.34 -0.14
CA LEU A 671 -9.27 1.36 -0.66
C LEU A 671 -8.72 0.84 -1.99
N GLU A 672 -8.23 -0.39 -2.01
CA GLU A 672 -7.76 -1.06 -3.22
C GLU A 672 -8.73 -2.18 -3.61
N ARG A 673 -8.99 -2.32 -4.92
CA ARG A 673 -9.78 -3.44 -5.40
C ARG A 673 -8.88 -4.66 -5.54
N ILE A 674 -9.23 -5.74 -4.85
CA ILE A 674 -8.65 -7.06 -5.12
C ILE A 674 -9.24 -7.58 -6.44
N PRO A 675 -8.41 -7.90 -7.45
CA PRO A 675 -8.91 -8.40 -8.73
C PRO A 675 -9.69 -9.71 -8.60
N GLU A 676 -10.59 -10.00 -9.55
CA GLU A 676 -11.34 -11.26 -9.58
C GLU A 676 -10.52 -12.40 -10.20
N LYS A 677 -9.70 -12.11 -11.21
CA LYS A 677 -8.87 -13.11 -11.88
C LYS A 677 -7.68 -13.49 -11.01
N THR A 678 -7.41 -14.79 -10.88
CA THR A 678 -6.29 -15.30 -10.09
C THR A 678 -4.93 -14.76 -10.55
N GLU A 679 -4.72 -14.59 -11.86
CA GLU A 679 -3.49 -14.01 -12.41
C GLU A 679 -3.26 -12.58 -11.88
N ASP A 680 -4.30 -11.75 -11.95
CA ASP A 680 -4.25 -10.38 -11.45
C ASP A 680 -4.12 -10.34 -9.92
N GLN A 681 -4.72 -11.30 -9.20
CA GLN A 681 -4.56 -11.44 -7.74
C GLN A 681 -3.12 -11.78 -7.34
N ILE A 682 -2.45 -12.70 -8.06
CA ILE A 682 -1.03 -13.03 -7.85
C ILE A 682 -0.19 -11.77 -8.02
N ASN A 683 -0.42 -11.04 -9.11
CA ASN A 683 0.32 -9.81 -9.38
C ASN A 683 0.04 -8.74 -8.31
N MET A 684 -1.21 -8.55 -7.88
CA MET A 684 -1.55 -7.59 -6.82
C MET A 684 -0.85 -7.92 -5.50
N LEU A 685 -0.89 -9.19 -5.07
CA LEU A 685 -0.19 -9.62 -3.85
C LEU A 685 1.32 -9.42 -3.97
N ARG A 686 1.92 -9.72 -5.13
CA ARG A 686 3.34 -9.46 -5.40
C ARG A 686 3.68 -7.97 -5.28
N LEU A 687 2.84 -7.08 -5.82
CA LEU A 687 3.03 -5.63 -5.74
C LEU A 687 2.90 -5.14 -4.31
N LEU A 688 1.94 -5.65 -3.53
CA LEU A 688 1.77 -5.34 -2.10
C LEU A 688 3.01 -5.74 -1.29
N LEU A 689 3.50 -6.96 -1.46
CA LEU A 689 4.70 -7.45 -0.77
C LEU A 689 5.95 -6.66 -1.18
N SER A 690 6.07 -6.31 -2.46
CA SER A 690 7.16 -5.47 -2.96
C SER A 690 7.08 -4.06 -2.38
N ALA A 691 5.88 -3.50 -2.25
CA ALA A 691 5.65 -2.22 -1.61
C ALA A 691 6.07 -2.25 -0.13
N CYS A 692 5.72 -3.30 0.63
CA CYS A 692 6.13 -3.50 2.03
C CYS A 692 7.65 -3.37 2.20
N LEU A 693 8.41 -4.11 1.39
CA LEU A 693 9.88 -4.08 1.45
C LEU A 693 10.44 -2.71 1.07
N ARG A 694 9.84 -2.06 0.07
CA ARG A 694 10.32 -0.78 -0.43
C ARG A 694 10.06 0.38 0.52
N ILE A 695 8.92 0.40 1.19
CA ILE A 695 8.61 1.42 2.20
C ILE A 695 9.19 1.07 3.57
N GLY A 696 9.52 -0.21 3.81
CA GLY A 696 10.05 -0.73 5.08
C GLY A 696 9.10 -0.55 6.24
N ARG A 697 7.80 -0.63 5.97
CA ARG A 697 6.71 -0.51 6.94
C ARG A 697 5.69 -1.63 6.75
N PRO A 698 4.95 -1.97 7.82
CA PRO A 698 3.95 -3.01 7.72
C PRO A 698 2.77 -2.58 6.86
N ILE A 699 2.23 -3.47 6.03
CA ILE A 699 1.00 -3.25 5.26
C ILE A 699 -0.01 -4.33 5.61
N HIS A 700 -1.18 -3.91 6.07
CA HIS A 700 -2.30 -4.78 6.41
C HIS A 700 -3.46 -4.55 5.46
N VAL A 701 -4.06 -5.62 4.96
CA VAL A 701 -5.18 -5.60 4.03
C VAL A 701 -6.40 -6.18 4.73
N PHE A 702 -7.47 -5.38 4.79
CA PHE A 702 -8.72 -5.72 5.45
C PHE A 702 -9.88 -5.62 4.46
N ARG A 703 -10.64 -6.70 4.34
CA ARG A 703 -11.98 -6.68 3.75
C ARG A 703 -13.06 -6.46 4.83
N GLY A 704 -12.78 -6.91 6.05
CA GLY A 704 -13.59 -6.62 7.24
C GLY A 704 -13.14 -5.34 7.97
N LEU A 705 -13.60 -5.17 9.22
CA LEU A 705 -13.11 -4.09 10.07
C LEU A 705 -11.64 -4.33 10.45
N PRO A 706 -10.79 -3.31 10.40
CA PRO A 706 -9.40 -3.44 10.81
C PRO A 706 -9.26 -3.84 12.28
N THR A 707 -8.24 -4.66 12.52
CA THR A 707 -7.85 -5.13 13.85
C THR A 707 -6.34 -5.04 13.96
N ALA A 708 -5.82 -4.72 15.16
CA ALA A 708 -4.39 -4.57 15.36
C ALA A 708 -3.63 -5.86 15.04
N GLN A 709 -2.61 -5.77 14.19
CA GLN A 709 -1.73 -6.90 13.84
C GLN A 709 -0.28 -6.62 14.23
N LYS A 710 0.43 -7.67 14.65
CA LYS A 710 1.88 -7.63 14.94
C LYS A 710 2.76 -8.06 13.75
N ALA A 711 2.15 -8.58 12.69
CA ALA A 711 2.86 -9.02 11.49
C ALA A 711 3.40 -7.83 10.68
N PHE A 712 4.34 -8.09 9.78
CA PHE A 712 4.80 -7.06 8.83
C PHE A 712 3.87 -6.96 7.63
N PHE A 713 3.26 -8.08 7.24
CA PHE A 713 2.21 -8.09 6.24
C PHE A 713 1.04 -8.91 6.77
N TYR A 714 -0.19 -8.46 6.52
CA TYR A 714 -1.40 -9.18 6.89
C TYR A 714 -2.47 -9.03 5.81
N PHE A 715 -3.22 -10.10 5.54
CA PHE A 715 -4.38 -10.05 4.64
C PHE A 715 -5.49 -10.95 5.16
N ASP A 716 -6.54 -10.34 5.71
CA ASP A 716 -7.66 -11.05 6.37
C ASP A 716 -8.45 -11.99 5.45
N ALA A 717 -8.67 -11.58 4.20
CA ALA A 717 -9.49 -12.27 3.21
C ALA A 717 -8.64 -12.75 2.02
N MET A 718 -7.42 -13.21 2.29
CA MET A 718 -6.53 -13.74 1.27
C MET A 718 -7.19 -14.92 0.51
N PRO A 719 -7.21 -14.90 -0.85
CA PRO A 719 -7.76 -16.00 -1.63
C PRO A 719 -7.13 -17.36 -1.25
N PRO A 720 -7.91 -18.45 -1.15
CA PRO A 720 -7.42 -19.74 -0.65
C PRO A 720 -6.20 -20.30 -1.39
N VAL A 721 -6.14 -20.12 -2.71
CA VAL A 721 -4.98 -20.56 -3.51
C VAL A 721 -3.72 -19.79 -3.15
N LEU A 722 -3.81 -18.47 -2.93
CA LEU A 722 -2.66 -17.66 -2.53
C LEU A 722 -2.23 -18.00 -1.10
N LYS A 723 -3.19 -18.18 -0.19
CA LYS A 723 -2.93 -18.61 1.18
C LYS A 723 -2.23 -19.97 1.21
N ALA A 724 -2.66 -20.93 0.39
CA ALA A 724 -2.00 -22.22 0.26
C ALA A 724 -0.58 -22.10 -0.33
N LEU A 725 -0.42 -21.24 -1.35
CA LEU A 725 0.84 -21.00 -2.03
C LEU A 725 1.93 -20.47 -1.10
N ILE A 726 1.62 -19.43 -0.31
CA ILE A 726 2.59 -18.78 0.59
C ILE A 726 2.56 -19.36 2.02
N GLY A 727 1.54 -20.15 2.36
CA GLY A 727 1.38 -20.85 3.65
C GLY A 727 0.69 -20.05 4.75
N TYR A 728 0.68 -18.72 4.67
CA TYR A 728 0.23 -17.86 5.77
C TYR A 728 -0.65 -16.70 5.28
N GLN A 729 -1.48 -16.16 6.17
CA GLN A 729 -2.20 -14.89 5.94
C GLN A 729 -1.47 -13.68 6.54
N ALA A 730 -0.42 -13.95 7.32
CA ALA A 730 0.41 -12.99 8.01
C ALA A 730 1.87 -13.37 7.75
N LEU A 731 2.71 -12.41 7.38
CA LEU A 731 4.14 -12.63 7.14
C LEU A 731 4.97 -11.68 8.00
N ARG A 732 6.12 -12.18 8.46
CA ARG A 732 7.21 -11.38 9.01
C ARG A 732 8.14 -10.93 7.88
N LEU A 733 8.93 -9.89 8.13
CA LEU A 733 9.81 -9.24 7.15
C LEU A 733 10.68 -10.25 6.40
N GLU A 734 11.30 -11.19 7.12
CA GLU A 734 12.22 -12.19 6.58
C GLU A 734 11.52 -13.20 5.65
N GLN A 735 10.21 -13.39 5.79
CA GLN A 735 9.43 -14.32 4.98
C GLN A 735 8.97 -13.71 3.64
N ILE A 736 9.01 -12.38 3.51
CA ILE A 736 8.48 -11.67 2.34
C ILE A 736 9.29 -11.96 1.06
N PRO A 737 10.64 -11.97 1.05
CA PRO A 737 11.41 -12.29 -0.15
C PRO A 737 11.06 -13.65 -0.76
N ASP A 738 10.93 -14.69 0.06
CA ASP A 738 10.59 -16.04 -0.40
C ASP A 738 9.14 -16.12 -0.89
N ALA A 739 8.21 -15.41 -0.24
CA ALA A 739 6.84 -15.28 -0.71
C ALA A 739 6.79 -14.60 -2.09
N ILE A 740 7.57 -13.54 -2.32
CA ILE A 740 7.70 -12.90 -3.65
C ILE A 740 8.29 -13.86 -4.69
N ALA A 741 9.34 -14.61 -4.34
CA ALA A 741 9.95 -15.60 -5.23
C ALA A 741 8.94 -16.70 -5.63
N THR A 742 8.10 -17.12 -4.69
CA THR A 742 7.01 -18.09 -4.90
C THR A 742 5.91 -17.53 -5.79
N LEU A 743 5.49 -16.28 -5.56
CA LEU A 743 4.50 -15.60 -6.41
C LEU A 743 5.01 -15.39 -7.84
N ASN A 744 6.30 -15.10 -8.03
CA ASN A 744 6.92 -15.02 -9.36
C ASN A 744 6.87 -16.36 -10.10
N MET A 745 7.04 -17.49 -9.39
CA MET A 745 6.85 -18.81 -9.99
C MET A 745 5.39 -19.02 -10.36
N ALA A 746 4.46 -18.73 -9.44
CA ALA A 746 3.02 -18.85 -9.70
C ALA A 746 2.57 -18.02 -10.92
N GLN A 747 3.07 -16.79 -11.05
CA GLN A 747 2.85 -15.94 -12.21
C GLN A 747 3.40 -16.57 -13.50
N THR A 748 4.59 -17.16 -13.44
CA THR A 748 5.18 -17.86 -14.59
C THR A 748 4.34 -19.08 -14.99
N LEU A 749 3.87 -19.88 -14.03
CA LEU A 749 3.03 -21.05 -14.27
C LEU A 749 1.68 -20.68 -14.89
N ILE A 750 0.99 -19.66 -14.36
CA ILE A 750 -0.34 -19.27 -14.84
C ILE A 750 -0.29 -18.62 -16.23
N SER A 751 0.72 -17.78 -16.49
CA SER A 751 0.87 -17.10 -17.78
C SER A 751 1.49 -17.99 -18.87
N THR A 752 2.03 -19.17 -18.53
CA THR A 752 2.59 -20.13 -19.49
C THR A 752 1.47 -20.91 -20.20
N PRO A 753 1.35 -20.80 -21.55
CA PRO A 753 0.34 -21.55 -22.29
C PRO A 753 0.48 -23.06 -22.08
N GLY A 754 -0.62 -23.72 -21.68
CA GLY A 754 -0.67 -25.18 -21.48
C GLY A 754 -0.37 -25.68 -20.05
N LEU A 755 -0.06 -24.78 -19.11
CA LEU A 755 -0.04 -25.06 -17.67
C LEU A 755 -1.29 -24.47 -16.97
N GLY A 756 -1.39 -23.13 -16.92
CA GLY A 756 -2.57 -22.41 -16.44
C GLY A 756 -2.96 -22.68 -14.98
N TYR A 757 -4.23 -22.43 -14.65
CA TYR A 757 -4.76 -22.50 -13.28
C TYR A 757 -4.68 -23.90 -12.66
N ASP A 758 -4.88 -24.97 -13.43
CA ASP A 758 -4.87 -26.34 -12.92
C ASP A 758 -3.52 -26.73 -12.32
N VAL A 759 -2.42 -26.40 -13.01
CA VAL A 759 -1.05 -26.70 -12.55
C VAL A 759 -0.69 -25.79 -11.37
N LEU A 760 -1.08 -24.52 -11.41
CA LEU A 760 -0.93 -23.61 -10.26
C LEU A 760 -1.65 -24.15 -9.02
N GLY A 761 -2.89 -24.64 -9.19
CA GLY A 761 -3.67 -25.23 -8.11
C GLY A 761 -2.94 -26.41 -7.46
N LEU A 762 -2.30 -27.28 -8.25
CA LEU A 762 -1.48 -28.37 -7.71
C LEU A 762 -0.18 -27.86 -7.05
N TYR A 763 0.47 -26.85 -7.63
CA TYR A 763 1.71 -26.27 -7.11
C TYR A 763 1.51 -25.56 -5.76
N ALA A 764 0.35 -24.93 -5.57
CA ALA A 764 0.04 -24.17 -4.36
C ALA A 764 0.08 -25.06 -3.10
N PHE A 765 -0.49 -26.26 -3.14
CA PHE A 765 -0.58 -27.13 -1.96
C PHE A 765 0.65 -28.02 -1.76
N PRO A 766 1.22 -28.10 -0.54
CA PRO A 766 2.40 -28.92 -0.25
C PRO A 766 2.25 -30.38 -0.72
N ARG A 767 1.11 -31.02 -0.44
CA ARG A 767 0.81 -32.42 -0.80
C ARG A 767 0.84 -32.74 -2.30
N THR A 768 0.70 -31.74 -3.18
CA THR A 768 0.65 -31.93 -4.64
C THR A 768 1.76 -31.17 -5.36
N ARG A 769 2.53 -30.34 -4.63
CA ARG A 769 3.55 -29.45 -5.18
C ARG A 769 4.61 -30.21 -5.95
N PHE A 770 5.07 -31.34 -5.41
CA PHE A 770 6.06 -32.20 -6.05
C PHE A 770 5.60 -32.67 -7.45
N SER A 771 4.42 -33.28 -7.54
CA SER A 771 3.82 -33.70 -8.81
C SER A 771 3.63 -32.54 -9.81
N ALA A 772 3.28 -31.34 -9.31
CA ALA A 772 3.10 -30.14 -10.14
C ALA A 772 4.43 -29.67 -10.74
N ILE A 773 5.51 -29.69 -9.94
CA ILE A 773 6.87 -29.37 -10.40
C ILE A 773 7.29 -30.33 -11.51
N CYS A 774 7.09 -31.64 -11.32
CA CYS A 774 7.41 -32.63 -12.35
C CYS A 774 6.63 -32.41 -13.65
N LEU A 775 5.33 -32.11 -13.53
CA LEU A 775 4.47 -31.84 -14.67
C LEU A 775 4.88 -30.57 -15.43
N ALA A 776 5.12 -29.48 -14.71
CA ALA A 776 5.56 -28.20 -15.28
C ALA A 776 6.95 -28.33 -15.92
N TRP A 777 7.86 -29.07 -15.28
CA TRP A 777 9.20 -29.33 -15.82
C TRP A 777 9.12 -30.15 -17.10
N CYS A 778 8.33 -31.24 -17.13
CA CYS A 778 8.14 -32.04 -18.34
C CYS A 778 7.61 -31.20 -19.50
N HIS A 779 6.66 -30.31 -19.23
CA HIS A 779 6.12 -29.39 -20.23
C HIS A 779 7.21 -28.44 -20.76
N ALA A 780 7.96 -27.79 -19.87
CA ALA A 780 9.03 -26.87 -20.27
C ALA A 780 10.14 -27.60 -21.04
N HIS A 781 10.48 -28.83 -20.61
CA HIS A 781 11.45 -29.69 -21.28
C HIS A 781 11.02 -30.06 -22.70
N ASP A 782 9.74 -30.41 -22.91
CA ASP A 782 9.19 -30.70 -24.24
C ASP A 782 9.18 -29.47 -25.15
N ALA A 783 8.79 -28.31 -24.61
CA ALA A 783 8.80 -27.05 -25.35
C ALA A 783 10.22 -26.66 -25.82
N LEU A 784 11.24 -26.92 -25.00
CA LEU A 784 12.64 -26.64 -25.36
C LEU A 784 13.20 -27.55 -26.46
N LYS A 785 12.65 -28.75 -26.67
CA LYS A 785 13.02 -29.61 -27.79
C LYS A 785 12.52 -29.09 -29.13
N GLN A 786 11.40 -28.36 -29.14
CA GLN A 786 10.78 -27.82 -30.35
C GLN A 786 11.49 -26.52 -30.77
N HIS A 787 12.59 -26.64 -31.55
CA HIS A 787 13.51 -25.55 -31.94
C HIS A 787 12.92 -24.35 -32.72
N GLN A 788 11.61 -24.28 -32.99
CA GLN A 788 11.04 -23.32 -33.95
C GLN A 788 10.38 -22.05 -33.37
N ASN A 789 10.30 -21.86 -32.05
CA ASN A 789 9.58 -20.71 -31.49
C ASN A 789 10.47 -19.74 -30.70
N ALA A 790 10.48 -18.47 -31.11
CA ALA A 790 11.02 -17.34 -30.36
C ALA A 790 10.46 -17.20 -28.92
N LYS A 791 9.39 -17.94 -28.58
CA LYS A 791 8.80 -18.06 -27.23
C LYS A 791 9.56 -19.00 -26.28
N THR A 792 10.65 -19.64 -26.70
CA THR A 792 11.41 -20.62 -25.88
C THR A 792 12.38 -19.99 -24.86
N ALA A 793 12.68 -18.69 -24.97
CA ALA A 793 13.63 -18.02 -24.08
C ALA A 793 13.23 -18.08 -22.59
N ALA A 794 11.92 -18.03 -22.29
CA ALA A 794 11.41 -18.10 -20.93
C ALA A 794 11.33 -19.53 -20.36
N MET A 795 11.35 -20.57 -21.22
CA MET A 795 11.21 -21.97 -20.79
C MET A 795 12.50 -22.53 -20.19
N LYS A 796 13.67 -22.07 -20.66
CA LYS A 796 14.98 -22.50 -20.13
C LYS A 796 15.17 -22.14 -18.65
N PRO A 797 14.97 -20.89 -18.20
CA PRO A 797 15.09 -20.55 -16.78
C PRO A 797 14.01 -21.23 -15.93
N LEU A 798 12.79 -21.39 -16.46
CA LEU A 798 11.72 -22.12 -15.77
C LEU A 798 12.11 -23.59 -15.51
N ALA A 799 12.57 -24.30 -16.55
CA ALA A 799 12.98 -25.69 -16.42
C ALA A 799 14.17 -25.85 -15.44
N ALA A 800 15.14 -24.94 -15.47
CA ALA A 800 16.28 -24.97 -14.55
C ALA A 800 15.84 -24.78 -13.09
N ARG A 801 14.92 -23.84 -12.84
CA ARG A 801 14.38 -23.58 -11.49
C ARG A 801 13.56 -24.76 -10.97
N LEU A 802 12.63 -25.28 -11.76
CA LEU A 802 11.81 -26.44 -11.38
C LEU A 802 12.67 -27.69 -11.12
N PHE A 803 13.76 -27.86 -11.86
CA PHE A 803 14.71 -28.94 -11.62
C PHE A 803 15.42 -28.79 -10.26
N LYS A 804 15.85 -27.58 -9.90
CA LYS A 804 16.45 -27.32 -8.58
C LYS A 804 15.46 -27.56 -7.44
N GLU A 805 14.22 -27.07 -7.57
CA GLU A 805 13.18 -27.28 -6.56
C GLU A 805 12.84 -28.78 -6.40
N PHE A 806 12.83 -29.54 -7.49
CA PHE A 806 12.68 -31.00 -7.42
C PHE A 806 13.78 -31.65 -6.58
N GLN A 807 15.06 -31.33 -6.83
CA GLN A 807 16.18 -31.91 -6.09
C GLN A 807 16.08 -31.61 -4.59
N GLN A 808 15.73 -30.37 -4.24
CA GLN A 808 15.55 -29.97 -2.85
C GLN A 808 14.42 -30.76 -2.15
N LEU A 809 13.27 -30.91 -2.81
CA LEU A 809 12.15 -31.68 -2.24
C LEU A 809 12.44 -33.17 -2.14
N GLU A 810 13.24 -33.71 -3.07
CA GLU A 810 13.70 -35.09 -3.01
C GLU A 810 14.65 -35.32 -1.83
N GLU A 811 15.68 -34.48 -1.68
CA GLU A 811 16.63 -34.53 -0.56
C GLU A 811 15.93 -34.41 0.80
N GLN A 812 14.94 -33.52 0.90
CA GLN A 812 14.15 -33.30 2.12
C GLN A 812 13.05 -34.34 2.34
N HIS A 813 12.87 -35.30 1.43
CA HIS A 813 11.76 -36.28 1.46
C HIS A 813 10.38 -35.62 1.56
N ALA A 814 10.24 -34.40 1.02
CA ALA A 814 9.04 -33.58 1.09
C ALA A 814 8.08 -33.88 -0.09
N MET A 815 7.67 -35.14 -0.21
CA MET A 815 6.76 -35.63 -1.26
C MET A 815 5.73 -36.61 -0.70
N SER A 816 4.65 -36.85 -1.44
CA SER A 816 3.66 -37.85 -1.04
C SER A 816 4.21 -39.28 -1.19
N ASP A 817 3.67 -40.24 -0.46
CA ASP A 817 4.04 -41.67 -0.61
C ASP A 817 3.85 -42.15 -2.07
N SER A 818 2.81 -41.65 -2.73
CA SER A 818 2.54 -41.93 -4.14
C SER A 818 3.59 -41.36 -5.08
N ASP A 819 4.07 -40.13 -4.81
CA ASP A 819 5.14 -39.53 -5.61
C ASP A 819 6.46 -40.27 -5.37
N GLY A 820 6.75 -40.63 -4.11
CA GLY A 820 7.95 -41.39 -3.73
C GLY A 820 8.04 -42.75 -4.40
N ALA A 821 6.93 -43.49 -4.49
CA ALA A 821 6.86 -44.76 -5.23
C ALA A 821 7.24 -44.58 -6.71
N LEU A 822 6.81 -43.48 -7.34
CA LEU A 822 7.12 -43.20 -8.74
C LEU A 822 8.53 -42.67 -8.95
N VAL A 823 9.10 -41.94 -7.99
CA VAL A 823 10.50 -41.54 -8.00
C VAL A 823 11.39 -42.78 -7.98
N ARG A 824 11.17 -43.70 -7.03
CA ARG A 824 11.90 -44.97 -6.95
C ARG A 824 11.73 -45.81 -8.23
N LEU A 825 10.51 -45.89 -8.76
CA LEU A 825 10.26 -46.59 -10.03
C LEU A 825 11.03 -45.94 -11.20
N GLY A 826 11.03 -44.61 -11.30
CA GLY A 826 11.77 -43.89 -12.35
C GLY A 826 13.28 -44.12 -12.25
N GLN A 827 13.83 -44.11 -11.04
CA GLN A 827 15.24 -44.42 -10.79
C GLN A 827 15.57 -45.88 -11.16
N ALA A 828 14.73 -46.84 -10.77
CA ALA A 828 14.89 -48.26 -11.11
C ALA A 828 14.85 -48.52 -12.63
N ALA A 829 14.08 -47.73 -13.38
CA ALA A 829 13.99 -47.90 -14.84
C ALA A 829 15.33 -47.68 -15.57
N THR A 830 16.28 -46.96 -14.96
CA THR A 830 17.64 -46.79 -15.52
C THR A 830 18.42 -48.10 -15.62
N ARG A 831 18.03 -49.12 -14.84
CA ARG A 831 18.61 -50.47 -14.88
C ARG A 831 18.13 -51.27 -16.08
N ILE A 832 16.94 -51.01 -16.62
CA ILE A 832 16.35 -51.83 -17.69
C ILE A 832 16.30 -51.12 -19.04
N GLN A 833 16.14 -49.80 -19.07
CA GLN A 833 16.09 -48.99 -20.28
C GLN A 833 17.35 -48.13 -20.42
N ARG A 834 17.97 -48.08 -21.61
CA ARG A 834 19.13 -47.21 -21.87
C ARG A 834 18.75 -45.73 -21.82
N ARG A 835 19.73 -44.87 -21.51
CA ARG A 835 19.55 -43.40 -21.52
C ARG A 835 19.03 -42.95 -22.89
N PRO A 836 17.91 -42.20 -22.94
CA PRO A 836 17.49 -41.56 -24.17
C PRO A 836 18.48 -40.45 -24.57
N ILE A 837 19.03 -40.52 -25.79
CA ILE A 837 20.05 -39.58 -26.30
C ILE A 837 19.43 -38.68 -27.39
N GLY A 838 19.75 -37.38 -27.39
CA GLY A 838 19.28 -36.42 -28.39
C GLY A 838 17.82 -35.97 -28.19
N GLN A 839 17.17 -35.47 -29.26
CA GLN A 839 15.78 -35.01 -29.23
C GLN A 839 14.77 -36.15 -29.35
N VAL A 840 14.86 -37.14 -28.47
CA VAL A 840 13.91 -38.26 -28.45
C VAL A 840 12.50 -37.81 -28.05
N SER A 841 11.50 -38.50 -28.62
CA SER A 841 10.09 -38.26 -28.30
C SER A 841 9.74 -38.66 -26.87
N THR A 842 8.72 -38.03 -26.30
CA THR A 842 8.14 -38.38 -24.99
C THR A 842 7.76 -39.86 -24.88
N ASN A 843 7.42 -40.51 -26.00
CA ASN A 843 7.09 -41.95 -26.04
C ASN A 843 8.28 -42.86 -25.73
N VAL A 844 9.51 -42.41 -26.02
CA VAL A 844 10.73 -43.14 -25.65
C VAL A 844 10.97 -42.99 -24.15
N GLU A 845 10.89 -41.76 -23.63
CA GLU A 845 11.15 -41.47 -22.20
C GLU A 845 10.11 -42.07 -21.25
N MET A 846 8.89 -42.30 -21.73
CA MET A 846 7.80 -42.92 -20.98
C MET A 846 7.62 -44.42 -21.24
N ARG A 847 8.52 -45.05 -22.01
CA ARG A 847 8.25 -46.36 -22.61
C ARG A 847 7.96 -47.45 -21.60
N VAL A 848 8.89 -47.68 -20.66
CA VAL A 848 8.76 -48.70 -19.62
C VAL A 848 7.47 -48.52 -18.83
N PHE A 849 7.18 -47.29 -18.39
CA PHE A 849 5.95 -46.98 -17.66
C PHE A 849 4.68 -47.26 -18.48
N LYS A 850 4.68 -46.95 -19.79
CA LYS A 850 3.56 -47.27 -20.68
C LYS A 850 3.36 -48.77 -20.86
N ILE A 851 4.44 -49.51 -21.10
CA ILE A 851 4.39 -50.98 -21.22
C ILE A 851 3.79 -51.59 -19.96
N CYS A 852 4.23 -51.16 -18.78
CA CYS A 852 3.71 -51.69 -17.52
C CYS A 852 2.21 -51.43 -17.35
N LEU A 853 1.75 -50.19 -17.60
CA LEU A 853 0.33 -49.84 -17.52
C LEU A 853 -0.51 -50.59 -18.55
N ASP A 854 -0.09 -50.61 -19.81
CA ASP A 854 -0.85 -51.23 -20.89
C ASP A 854 -0.91 -52.76 -20.70
N SER A 855 0.17 -53.38 -20.21
CA SER A 855 0.23 -54.81 -19.88
C SER A 855 -0.63 -55.16 -18.66
N ALA A 856 -0.59 -54.37 -17.59
CA ALA A 856 -1.45 -54.57 -16.43
C ALA A 856 -2.95 -54.49 -16.81
N LEU A 857 -3.31 -53.60 -17.75
CA LEU A 857 -4.67 -53.48 -18.25
C LEU A 857 -5.07 -54.68 -19.12
N ALA A 858 -4.18 -55.17 -19.98
CA ALA A 858 -4.41 -56.34 -20.82
C ALA A 858 -4.54 -57.64 -20.00
N LEU A 859 -3.68 -57.83 -19.00
CA LEU A 859 -3.73 -58.99 -18.11
C LEU A 859 -5.03 -58.97 -17.28
N ARG A 860 -5.41 -57.78 -16.77
CA ARG A 860 -6.67 -57.63 -16.05
C ARG A 860 -7.89 -57.89 -16.93
N SER A 861 -7.89 -57.43 -18.19
CA SER A 861 -9.00 -57.72 -19.12
C SER A 861 -9.08 -59.21 -19.49
N ALA A 862 -7.94 -59.92 -19.44
CA ALA A 862 -7.86 -61.37 -19.56
C ALA A 862 -8.20 -62.12 -18.25
N GLY A 863 -8.61 -61.43 -17.19
CA GLY A 863 -9.00 -62.02 -15.91
C GLY A 863 -7.83 -62.34 -14.96
N GLN A 864 -6.59 -62.00 -15.33
CA GLN A 864 -5.40 -62.21 -14.51
C GLN A 864 -5.14 -60.97 -13.64
N SER A 865 -5.35 -61.11 -12.34
CA SER A 865 -5.23 -60.00 -11.38
C SER A 865 -4.41 -60.33 -10.13
N ASP A 866 -3.95 -61.57 -10.00
CA ASP A 866 -3.04 -61.93 -8.92
C ASP A 866 -1.64 -61.32 -9.13
N PRO A 867 -0.91 -60.96 -8.06
CA PRO A 867 0.37 -60.29 -8.17
C PRO A 867 1.41 -61.07 -8.98
N ALA A 868 1.45 -62.41 -8.85
CA ALA A 868 2.45 -63.22 -9.53
C ALA A 868 2.26 -63.20 -11.05
N SER A 869 1.02 -63.37 -11.53
CA SER A 869 0.68 -63.29 -12.96
C SER A 869 0.98 -61.91 -13.54
N LEU A 870 0.68 -60.84 -12.79
CA LEU A 870 0.98 -59.47 -13.19
C LEU A 870 2.48 -59.23 -13.32
N ILE A 871 3.28 -59.70 -12.37
CA ILE A 871 4.74 -59.52 -12.37
C ILE A 871 5.36 -60.23 -13.58
N HIS A 872 5.09 -61.52 -13.76
CA HIS A 872 5.68 -62.30 -14.86
C HIS A 872 5.21 -61.78 -16.23
N GLY A 873 3.92 -61.43 -16.37
CA GLY A 873 3.38 -60.90 -17.61
C GLY A 873 3.97 -59.54 -17.99
N ILE A 874 4.14 -58.63 -17.02
CA ILE A 874 4.78 -57.32 -17.26
C ILE A 874 6.27 -57.47 -17.57
N ALA A 875 6.98 -58.33 -16.84
CA ALA A 875 8.42 -58.55 -17.06
C ALA A 875 8.70 -59.08 -18.48
N GLY A 876 7.92 -60.05 -18.96
CA GLY A 876 8.05 -60.59 -20.31
C GLY A 876 7.78 -59.56 -21.41
N GLU A 877 6.77 -58.70 -21.22
CA GLU A 877 6.49 -57.59 -22.14
C GLU A 877 7.59 -56.53 -22.13
N LEU A 878 8.17 -56.21 -20.96
CA LEU A 878 9.28 -55.29 -20.84
C LEU A 878 10.52 -55.79 -21.59
N GLU A 879 10.95 -57.03 -21.33
CA GLU A 879 12.11 -57.64 -21.99
C GLU A 879 11.93 -57.65 -23.51
N THR A 880 10.80 -58.18 -23.99
CA THR A 880 10.49 -58.29 -25.42
C THR A 880 10.51 -56.92 -26.10
N ASN A 881 9.85 -55.91 -25.53
CA ASN A 881 9.74 -54.60 -26.16
C ASN A 881 11.03 -53.78 -26.10
N LEU A 882 11.83 -53.93 -25.03
CA LEU A 882 13.11 -53.23 -24.89
C LEU A 882 14.18 -53.81 -25.82
N VAL A 883 14.24 -55.14 -25.96
CA VAL A 883 15.15 -55.80 -26.92
C VAL A 883 14.75 -55.48 -28.35
N ARG A 884 13.46 -55.65 -28.70
CA ARG A 884 12.96 -55.42 -30.07
C ARG A 884 13.24 -54.00 -30.58
N LYS A 885 13.26 -53.02 -29.68
CA LYS A 885 13.44 -51.61 -30.03
C LYS A 885 14.86 -51.10 -29.75
N ASP A 886 15.80 -52.01 -29.47
CA ASP A 886 17.19 -51.71 -29.13
C ASP A 886 17.31 -50.69 -27.98
N GLU A 887 16.46 -50.77 -26.96
CA GLU A 887 16.43 -49.79 -25.86
C GLU A 887 16.80 -50.40 -24.50
N ALA A 888 17.29 -51.64 -24.47
CA ALA A 888 17.76 -52.29 -23.26
C ALA A 888 19.02 -51.61 -22.69
N ALA A 889 19.07 -51.47 -21.36
CA ALA A 889 20.24 -50.95 -20.67
C ALA A 889 21.44 -51.91 -20.76
N ALA A 890 22.65 -51.35 -20.69
CA ALA A 890 23.89 -52.12 -20.67
C ALA A 890 24.04 -52.90 -19.35
N LYS A 891 24.73 -54.05 -19.40
CA LYS A 891 24.90 -54.96 -18.25
C LYS A 891 25.52 -54.28 -17.01
N LYS A 892 26.45 -53.34 -17.22
CA LYS A 892 27.08 -52.54 -16.16
C LYS A 892 26.10 -51.71 -15.30
N HIS A 893 24.92 -51.37 -15.85
CA HIS A 893 23.90 -50.60 -15.12
C HIS A 893 22.90 -51.51 -14.38
N ARG A 894 23.10 -52.83 -14.41
CA ARG A 894 22.28 -53.86 -13.77
C ARG A 894 23.04 -54.67 -12.72
N GLU A 895 24.13 -54.15 -12.17
CA GLU A 895 24.95 -54.88 -11.19
C GLU A 895 25.35 -56.29 -11.70
N GLU A 896 25.68 -56.40 -12.99
CA GLU A 896 26.01 -57.67 -13.67
C GLU A 896 24.87 -58.70 -13.79
N GLN A 897 23.63 -58.34 -13.46
CA GLN A 897 22.45 -59.19 -13.66
C GLN A 897 22.01 -59.28 -15.14
N SER A 898 21.25 -60.33 -15.48
CA SER A 898 20.59 -60.49 -16.78
C SER A 898 19.47 -59.46 -16.98
N LEU A 899 19.08 -59.20 -18.23
CA LEU A 899 17.95 -58.30 -18.52
C LEU A 899 16.65 -58.84 -17.93
N GLU A 900 16.41 -60.13 -18.07
CA GLU A 900 15.25 -60.85 -17.54
C GLU A 900 15.10 -60.64 -16.03
N ALA A 901 16.17 -60.86 -15.24
CA ALA A 901 16.16 -60.67 -13.79
C ALA A 901 15.86 -59.21 -13.41
N ALA A 902 16.51 -58.25 -14.08
CA ALA A 902 16.25 -56.83 -13.84
C ALA A 902 14.83 -56.39 -14.24
N CYS A 903 14.26 -56.98 -15.30
CA CYS A 903 12.86 -56.77 -15.70
C CYS A 903 11.88 -57.37 -14.69
N MET A 904 12.20 -58.52 -14.10
CA MET A 904 11.41 -59.13 -13.01
C MET A 904 11.42 -58.27 -11.75
N ASP A 905 12.58 -57.79 -11.31
CA ASP A 905 12.70 -56.90 -10.15
C ASP A 905 11.92 -55.59 -10.36
N PHE A 906 12.04 -55.01 -11.55
CA PHE A 906 11.28 -53.81 -11.92
C PHE A 906 9.76 -54.06 -11.94
N ALA A 907 9.32 -55.17 -12.54
CA ALA A 907 7.90 -55.53 -12.59
C ALA A 907 7.33 -55.80 -11.19
N HIS A 908 8.10 -56.47 -10.32
CA HIS A 908 7.76 -56.66 -8.91
C HIS A 908 7.53 -55.30 -8.23
N GLN A 909 8.45 -54.36 -8.38
CA GLN A 909 8.32 -53.02 -7.81
C GLN A 909 7.10 -52.27 -8.36
N PHE A 910 6.88 -52.28 -9.68
CA PHE A 910 5.70 -51.64 -10.29
C PHE A 910 4.39 -52.22 -9.76
N VAL A 911 4.25 -53.55 -9.69
CA VAL A 911 3.02 -54.20 -9.28
C VAL A 911 2.70 -53.88 -7.81
N HIS A 912 3.68 -54.00 -6.92
CA HIS A 912 3.45 -53.78 -5.49
C HIS A 912 3.32 -52.30 -5.12
N GLU A 913 4.26 -51.45 -5.53
CA GLU A 913 4.28 -50.06 -5.08
C GLU A 913 3.32 -49.17 -5.87
N VAL A 914 3.17 -49.39 -7.18
CA VAL A 914 2.44 -48.46 -8.06
C VAL A 914 1.06 -49.00 -8.44
N TRP A 915 0.95 -50.22 -8.95
CA TRP A 915 -0.34 -50.78 -9.37
C TRP A 915 -1.25 -51.08 -8.19
N LEU A 916 -0.78 -51.85 -7.20
CA LEU A 916 -1.55 -52.18 -6.01
C LEU A 916 -1.49 -51.07 -4.94
N GLY A 917 -0.32 -50.47 -4.74
CA GLY A 917 -0.11 -49.39 -3.78
C GLY A 917 -0.80 -48.08 -4.16
N VAL A 918 -0.34 -47.40 -5.22
CA VAL A 918 -0.84 -46.08 -5.63
C VAL A 918 -2.20 -46.15 -6.37
N LEU A 919 -2.36 -47.13 -7.27
CA LEU A 919 -3.54 -47.22 -8.16
C LEU A 919 -4.64 -48.14 -7.62
N HIS A 920 -4.39 -48.86 -6.53
CA HIS A 920 -5.34 -49.81 -5.92
C HIS A 920 -5.93 -50.82 -6.93
N GLY A 921 -5.10 -51.27 -7.89
CA GLY A 921 -5.47 -52.22 -8.94
C GLY A 921 -6.42 -51.68 -10.00
N LYS A 922 -6.59 -50.35 -10.10
CA LYS A 922 -7.53 -49.71 -11.03
C LYS A 922 -6.83 -48.80 -12.05
N PRO A 923 -7.34 -48.70 -13.30
CA PRO A 923 -6.84 -47.76 -14.29
C PRO A 923 -6.94 -46.32 -13.78
N PRO A 924 -5.87 -45.51 -13.86
CA PRO A 924 -5.96 -44.09 -13.54
C PRO A 924 -6.76 -43.33 -14.59
N ALA A 925 -7.50 -42.31 -14.16
CA ALA A 925 -8.07 -41.31 -15.07
C ALA A 925 -6.95 -40.61 -15.87
N GLN A 926 -7.26 -40.08 -17.06
CA GLN A 926 -6.26 -39.47 -17.96
C GLN A 926 -5.43 -38.37 -17.28
N LYS A 927 -6.05 -37.51 -16.45
CA LYS A 927 -5.36 -36.46 -15.69
C LYS A 927 -4.38 -37.04 -14.67
N THR A 928 -4.78 -38.08 -13.95
CA THR A 928 -3.92 -38.80 -12.99
C THR A 928 -2.79 -39.52 -13.71
N ARG A 929 -3.05 -40.22 -14.83
CA ARG A 929 -2.01 -40.87 -15.64
C ARG A 929 -0.94 -39.88 -16.10
N ARG A 930 -1.34 -38.66 -16.47
CA ARG A 930 -0.42 -37.59 -16.86
C ARG A 930 0.48 -37.15 -15.70
N LEU A 931 -0.08 -36.95 -14.50
CA LEU A 931 0.69 -36.57 -13.31
C LEU A 931 1.69 -37.65 -12.89
N LEU A 932 1.22 -38.88 -12.73
CA LEU A 932 2.06 -40.03 -12.40
C LEU A 932 3.18 -40.21 -13.44
N GLY A 933 2.83 -40.11 -14.72
CA GLY A 933 3.81 -40.20 -15.80
C GLY A 933 4.86 -39.10 -15.74
N SER A 934 4.50 -37.87 -15.39
CA SER A 934 5.45 -36.77 -15.23
C SER A 934 6.43 -36.97 -14.07
N VAL A 935 5.97 -37.51 -12.92
CA VAL A 935 6.85 -37.82 -11.78
C VAL A 935 7.86 -38.89 -12.17
N TYR A 936 7.38 -40.02 -12.71
CA TYR A 936 8.23 -41.10 -13.22
C TYR A 936 9.28 -40.58 -14.23
N ARG A 937 8.83 -39.76 -15.19
CA ARG A 937 9.69 -39.25 -16.27
C ARG A 937 10.80 -38.36 -15.76
N MET A 938 10.47 -37.44 -14.86
CA MET A 938 11.46 -36.52 -14.30
C MET A 938 12.52 -37.29 -13.51
N ALA A 939 12.10 -38.22 -12.64
CA ALA A 939 13.00 -39.06 -11.86
C ALA A 939 13.90 -39.94 -12.77
N PHE A 940 13.33 -40.57 -13.81
CA PHE A 940 14.10 -41.38 -14.77
C PHE A 940 15.19 -40.57 -15.49
N LEU A 941 14.86 -39.37 -15.97
CA LEU A 941 15.82 -38.52 -16.68
C LEU A 941 16.89 -37.92 -15.76
N GLN A 942 16.52 -37.63 -14.51
CA GLN A 942 17.46 -37.14 -13.50
C GLN A 942 18.42 -38.23 -13.03
N ALA A 943 17.94 -39.45 -12.82
CA ALA A 943 18.78 -40.57 -12.38
C ALA A 943 19.97 -40.78 -13.32
N PHE A 944 19.77 -40.67 -14.64
CA PHE A 944 20.87 -40.70 -15.61
C PHE A 944 21.85 -39.52 -15.53
N ARG A 945 21.43 -38.36 -15.02
CA ARG A 945 22.32 -37.21 -14.82
C ARG A 945 23.18 -37.39 -13.58
N SER A 946 22.64 -37.91 -12.49
CA SER A 946 23.40 -38.21 -11.26
C SER A 946 24.45 -39.30 -11.49
N THR A 947 24.12 -40.36 -12.24
CA THR A 947 25.09 -41.43 -12.55
C THR A 947 26.26 -40.92 -13.40
N ALA A 948 26.01 -40.00 -14.34
CA ALA A 948 27.05 -39.41 -15.18
C ALA A 948 28.02 -38.46 -14.42
N ILE A 949 27.56 -37.81 -13.35
CA ILE A 949 28.38 -36.95 -12.48
C ILE A 949 29.28 -37.81 -11.56
N ASN A 950 28.75 -38.92 -11.04
CA ASN A 950 29.53 -39.87 -10.24
C ASN A 950 30.58 -40.63 -11.07
N GLU A 951 30.36 -40.83 -12.38
CA GLU A 951 31.36 -41.40 -13.30
C GLU A 951 32.48 -40.41 -13.68
N THR A 952 32.36 -39.10 -13.38
CA THR A 952 33.36 -38.06 -13.73
C THR A 952 34.14 -37.48 -12.56
N THR A 953 33.87 -37.92 -11.32
CA THR A 953 34.65 -37.55 -10.13
C THR A 953 35.48 -38.78 -9.72
N PRO A 954 36.82 -38.81 -9.92
CA PRO A 954 37.61 -39.89 -9.40
C PRO A 954 37.64 -39.79 -7.87
N LEU A 955 37.35 -40.90 -7.20
CA LEU A 955 37.67 -41.09 -5.80
C LEU A 955 39.15 -40.82 -5.60
N ILE A 956 39.49 -39.75 -4.87
CA ILE A 956 40.79 -39.64 -4.21
C ILE A 956 40.74 -40.68 -3.10
N GLU A 957 41.26 -41.88 -3.38
CA GLU A 957 41.53 -42.86 -2.34
C GLU A 957 42.62 -42.30 -1.41
N ASP A 958 42.24 -42.14 -0.15
CA ASP A 958 43.15 -42.04 0.99
C ASP A 958 44.16 -43.19 0.91
N THR A 959 45.35 -42.89 0.41
CA THR A 959 46.54 -43.71 0.66
C THR A 959 47.24 -43.12 1.87
N THR A 960 46.72 -43.45 3.04
CA THR A 960 47.52 -43.48 4.27
C THR A 960 48.64 -44.50 4.08
N ASN A 961 49.84 -44.01 3.79
CA ASN A 961 51.12 -44.57 4.23
C ASN A 961 52.24 -43.70 3.66
N LEU A 962 52.83 -42.82 4.49
CA LEU A 962 54.26 -42.50 4.49
C LEU A 962 54.58 -41.74 5.80
N GLU A 963 55.54 -42.28 6.53
CA GLU A 963 56.19 -41.72 7.72
C GLU A 963 56.87 -40.36 7.45
N PRO A 964 57.20 -39.58 8.51
CA PRO A 964 57.58 -38.19 8.38
C PRO A 964 59.06 -38.03 8.03
N THR A 965 59.35 -37.29 6.96
CA THR A 965 60.69 -36.70 6.75
C THR A 965 60.62 -35.19 6.85
N GLN A 966 61.42 -34.68 7.79
CA GLN A 966 61.82 -33.30 8.00
C GLN A 966 62.32 -32.62 6.70
N GLY A 967 62.14 -31.30 6.59
CA GLY A 967 63.03 -30.45 5.78
C GLY A 967 62.37 -29.30 5.00
N ASP A 968 62.58 -28.09 5.53
CA ASP A 968 62.93 -26.83 4.83
C ASP A 968 61.91 -26.04 3.97
N LEU A 969 61.53 -24.88 4.54
CA LEU A 969 61.72 -23.50 4.03
C LEU A 969 61.46 -23.21 2.54
N LEU A 970 60.35 -22.51 2.25
CA LEU A 970 60.32 -21.09 1.87
C LEU A 970 58.87 -20.57 1.75
#